data_AF-A0A538SPD4-F1
#
_entry.id   AF-A0A538SPD4-F1
#
_cell.length_a   1.000
_cell.length_b   1.000
_cell.length_c   1.000
_cell.angle_alpha   90.00
_cell.angle_beta   90.00
_cell.angle_gamma   90.00
#
_symmetry.space_group_name_H-M   'P 1'
#
loop_
_entity.id
_entity.type
_entity.pdbx_description
1 polymer ?
#
loop_
_entity_poly.entity_id
_entity_poly.type
_entity_poly.pdbx_seq_one_letter_code
_entity_poly.pdbx_strand_id
1 'polypeptide(L)'
;MGSSTISAASLPRPSSGSEPVPTQLREVVVKRSDFGSPARDVDIWRSARAWRAAFLSAAVALTALSTATPRESRAAAISPQVVAAARGTPQEALLAKQAQRYQLSRAWGVDRVYPQFALDLAKFPRGGVAHRNILVVLCDFDADAFGPAVHHAAKSTPGYYNRLFFSDDPNDGIISLREFYRTNSHGRLIVSGRVTSEWLTMPRSYAYYVNGTSGLDFSSYPRSGQRLAEDAMSAAYASFGNNLGFFDNDGPDGTPSSGDDDGYVDAVVVIHPGQGAEVAPVNQEDNLLWSHESGIAVYQDCPPPSSPNCLPGILLGGVRGFLYTMNGEYNYGTGDNANGTYCHEFGHTLGLADLYEWSPCGRPVGTGLGVYSLMSLGNYLPLNPPEAQGTRPGNLDPWSRQFLGFEQPTVVTQSGSYQLPPLSRGGGVLKLWKNGQPGSEYFLVENRIQEGSDQFLPGAGLLIYHVDDTLIDNCRDCDNTSCFDPPAPHYRVGVVQADGLNELGVPTPPPPNLEYFGDREDFFPGGLAVRSWTQSTTPSSRDYAGADTGIRMTSIVGAQDGVDTASFDLSVSLAPDLLVQGTTIRDGGSGNGNGIPDGGESDTLLVTLHNAGTASAALTLTLSTSDGNIAMVDGASSAPAAASGATVTTATPFVFTVAPSAPVPHAVTFTLGWNDGTSSGIETFTLTIGMSTGLSADFEAGVGSWSSGPVAPAAINEWHVSTTRAHGGSTSMKVGSSLDPSGGGTNDAKSYADLEDAALVSPMFYLPPGSQLAFYSWIDAETEGGTMAFDGARVEVSVRGGPWEPIAVDGGYGHQITFDSGASLRGSDVFSGSPQTWRRVVADLSAYSGPVQVRFRFSSNEVNQPFSSGGLARYYEGWYVDDVSVAPRVNPGPTPAVISFKGGPNPFRVNHGFTSAISFRFSAHDGLPHPGLVPKIKVFDLLGRLVRTLDAAPDGLVPSEFRATWNARTDDGGLASSGIYFAKVDILGQTQTFRVVLLR
;
A
#
# COMPACT_ATOMS: atom_id res chain seq x y z
N MET A 1 -46.88 -2.55 58.56
CA MET A 1 -46.35 -1.85 59.75
C MET A 1 -45.26 -0.93 59.25
N GLY A 2 -45.56 0.31 58.84
CA GLY A 2 -45.65 1.52 59.66
C GLY A 2 -44.60 2.50 59.10
N SER A 3 -44.98 3.42 58.21
CA SER A 3 -45.31 4.82 58.51
C SER A 3 -44.21 5.56 59.29
N SER A 4 -43.59 6.59 58.70
CA SER A 4 -43.92 7.98 59.06
C SER A 4 -43.02 9.02 58.38
N THR A 5 -43.69 10.10 58.01
CA THR A 5 -43.28 11.39 57.42
C THR A 5 -42.88 12.42 58.49
N ILE A 6 -42.60 13.67 58.06
CA ILE A 6 -42.64 15.00 58.74
C ILE A 6 -41.24 15.63 58.85
N SER A 7 -40.87 16.72 58.16
CA SER A 7 -41.40 18.10 57.99
C SER A 7 -40.82 19.13 58.96
N ALA A 8 -40.05 20.06 58.37
CA ALA A 8 -39.99 21.53 58.55
C ALA A 8 -39.94 22.19 59.94
N ALA A 9 -38.92 23.05 60.12
CA ALA A 9 -39.02 24.52 60.21
C ALA A 9 -38.21 25.21 61.34
N SER A 10 -37.59 26.32 60.93
CA SER A 10 -37.35 27.60 61.66
C SER A 10 -36.06 27.84 62.49
N LEU A 11 -35.41 28.94 62.08
CA LEU A 11 -34.32 29.77 62.65
C LEU A 11 -34.57 30.25 64.11
N PRO A 12 -33.61 30.80 64.90
CA PRO A 12 -32.51 31.72 64.51
C PRO A 12 -31.13 31.67 65.27
N ARG A 13 -30.18 32.48 64.74
CA ARG A 13 -28.82 32.97 65.16
C ARG A 13 -28.59 33.28 66.67
N PRO A 14 -27.35 33.53 67.21
CA PRO A 14 -26.16 34.17 66.56
C PRO A 14 -24.71 33.74 67.00
N SER A 15 -23.72 34.35 66.29
CA SER A 15 -22.33 34.72 66.67
C SER A 15 -21.27 33.62 66.88
N SER A 16 -19.99 33.74 66.53
CA SER A 16 -19.17 34.65 65.71
C SER A 16 -17.74 34.08 65.74
N GLY A 17 -17.03 34.01 64.61
CA GLY A 17 -15.60 33.64 64.61
C GLY A 17 -14.97 33.51 63.21
N SER A 18 -14.43 34.64 62.72
CA SER A 18 -13.36 34.81 61.70
C SER A 18 -13.48 34.18 60.30
N GLU A 19 -13.72 35.06 59.34
CA GLU A 19 -13.59 34.99 57.87
C GLU A 19 -12.13 35.28 57.39
N PRO A 20 -11.74 35.26 56.08
CA PRO A 20 -12.58 35.50 54.89
C PRO A 20 -12.31 34.66 53.61
N VAL A 21 -13.39 34.37 52.90
CA VAL A 21 -13.43 34.35 51.42
C VAL A 21 -14.74 35.00 51.00
N PRO A 22 -14.73 35.98 50.06
CA PRO A 22 -15.72 35.87 49.01
C PRO A 22 -15.21 36.23 47.61
N THR A 23 -15.75 35.46 46.68
CA THR A 23 -15.98 35.71 45.26
C THR A 23 -16.65 37.06 44.99
N GLN A 24 -16.18 37.76 43.96
CA GLN A 24 -17.06 38.55 43.08
C GLN A 24 -16.71 38.27 41.62
N LEU A 25 -17.70 37.76 40.89
CA LEU A 25 -17.79 37.72 39.44
C LEU A 25 -17.78 39.14 38.89
N ARG A 26 -16.89 39.41 37.92
CA ARG A 26 -17.02 40.55 37.00
C ARG A 26 -17.46 40.01 35.64
N GLU A 27 -18.68 40.34 35.27
CA GLU A 27 -19.15 40.37 33.88
C GLU A 27 -18.27 41.32 33.05
N VAL A 28 -17.78 40.85 31.90
CA VAL A 28 -17.26 41.71 30.84
C VAL A 28 -18.26 41.69 29.69
N VAL A 29 -18.98 42.80 29.56
CA VAL A 29 -19.82 43.15 28.40
C VAL A 29 -18.90 43.64 27.29
N VAL A 30 -18.88 42.96 26.13
CA VAL A 30 -18.24 43.48 24.92
C VAL A 30 -19.31 44.17 24.06
N LYS A 31 -19.17 45.49 23.89
CA LYS A 31 -20.03 46.32 23.02
C LYS A 31 -19.58 46.21 21.55
N ARG A 32 -20.55 46.05 20.66
CA ARG A 32 -20.45 46.31 19.21
C ARG A 32 -20.41 47.82 18.95
N SER A 33 -19.36 48.31 18.31
CA SER A 33 -19.41 49.47 17.41
C SER A 33 -18.09 49.58 16.66
N ASP A 34 -18.15 49.48 15.32
CA ASP A 34 -17.48 50.39 14.37
C ASP A 34 -17.43 49.74 12.97
N PHE A 35 -18.57 49.78 12.27
CA PHE A 35 -18.59 49.65 10.81
C PHE A 35 -18.64 51.06 10.22
N GLY A 36 -17.47 51.57 9.81
CA GLY A 36 -17.35 52.72 8.94
C GLY A 36 -17.37 52.27 7.48
N SER A 37 -18.39 52.68 6.74
CA SER A 37 -18.48 52.52 5.28
C SER A 37 -17.35 53.24 4.54
N PRO A 38 -16.96 52.82 3.34
CA PRO A 38 -16.37 53.73 2.37
C PRO A 38 -17.33 54.05 1.20
N ALA A 39 -17.13 55.26 0.68
CA ALA A 39 -17.87 55.91 -0.39
C ALA A 39 -17.39 55.51 -1.80
N ARG A 40 -18.21 55.90 -2.79
CA ARG A 40 -18.14 55.64 -4.24
C ARG A 40 -17.11 56.51 -5.01
N ASP A 41 -16.87 56.07 -6.26
CA ASP A 41 -16.54 56.83 -7.50
C ASP A 41 -15.05 57.27 -7.68
N VAL A 42 -14.32 57.14 -8.83
CA VAL A 42 -14.61 56.95 -10.29
C VAL A 42 -13.34 56.39 -11.00
N ASP A 43 -13.52 55.85 -12.23
CA ASP A 43 -12.60 55.84 -13.41
C ASP A 43 -11.75 54.61 -13.81
N ILE A 44 -12.43 53.65 -14.49
CA ILE A 44 -12.31 53.28 -15.92
C ILE A 44 -10.92 53.35 -16.63
N TRP A 45 -10.40 52.15 -16.93
CA TRP A 45 -9.78 51.65 -18.19
C TRP A 45 -8.55 52.35 -18.83
N ARG A 46 -7.39 51.65 -18.80
CA ARG A 46 -6.67 51.02 -19.95
C ARG A 46 -5.15 50.92 -19.71
N SER A 47 -4.66 49.70 -19.45
CA SER A 47 -3.56 49.09 -20.22
C SER A 47 -3.25 47.69 -19.67
N ALA A 48 -3.80 46.70 -20.37
CA ALA A 48 -3.51 45.29 -20.20
C ALA A 48 -2.06 44.99 -20.61
N ARG A 49 -1.26 44.49 -19.66
CA ARG A 49 -0.09 43.57 -19.81
C ARG A 49 0.78 43.62 -18.55
N ALA A 50 0.32 43.05 -17.43
CA ALA A 50 1.18 42.71 -16.26
C ALA A 50 0.48 41.87 -15.17
N TRP A 51 -0.53 41.05 -15.50
CA TRP A 51 -1.25 40.25 -14.49
C TRP A 51 -1.22 38.76 -14.85
N ARG A 52 -0.10 38.09 -14.55
CA ARG A 52 -0.03 36.62 -14.35
C ARG A 52 0.88 36.19 -13.20
N ALA A 53 1.43 37.11 -12.40
CA ALA A 53 2.38 36.77 -11.33
C ALA A 53 1.96 37.22 -9.90
N ALA A 54 0.82 37.90 -9.73
CA ALA A 54 0.45 38.48 -8.43
C ALA A 54 -0.76 37.83 -7.72
N PHE A 55 -1.42 36.83 -8.33
CA PHE A 55 -2.54 36.11 -7.70
C PHE A 55 -2.14 34.78 -7.02
N LEU A 56 -0.88 34.35 -7.13
CA LEU A 56 -0.39 33.15 -6.41
C LEU A 56 0.15 33.43 -5.00
N SER A 57 0.37 34.70 -4.62
CA SER A 57 1.06 35.01 -3.35
C SER A 57 0.14 35.51 -2.23
N ALA A 58 -1.13 35.81 -2.53
CA ALA A 58 -2.10 36.24 -1.51
C ALA A 58 -3.02 35.11 -1.02
N ALA A 59 -3.18 34.02 -1.80
CA ALA A 59 -3.91 32.82 -1.37
C ALA A 59 -3.06 31.88 -0.49
N VAL A 60 -1.74 32.05 -0.48
CA VAL A 60 -0.79 31.24 0.31
C VAL A 60 -0.55 31.82 1.71
N ALA A 61 -0.91 33.08 1.96
CA ALA A 61 -0.66 33.73 3.25
C ALA A 61 -1.89 33.83 4.18
N LEU A 62 -3.10 33.48 3.71
CA LEU A 62 -4.32 33.52 4.53
C LEU A 62 -4.85 32.14 4.95
N THR A 63 -4.20 31.05 4.53
CA THR A 63 -4.48 29.68 5.01
C THR A 63 -3.67 29.29 6.24
N ALA A 64 -2.80 30.17 6.75
CA ALA A 64 -1.90 29.86 7.88
C ALA A 64 -2.50 30.07 9.29
N LEU A 65 -3.80 30.34 9.40
CA LEU A 65 -4.50 30.44 10.69
C LEU A 65 -5.92 29.87 10.59
N SER A 66 -6.07 28.65 10.06
CA SER A 66 -7.13 27.82 10.63
C SER A 66 -6.65 27.47 12.04
N THR A 67 -7.44 27.81 13.06
CA THR A 67 -7.27 27.18 14.36
C THR A 67 -7.53 25.70 14.12
N ALA A 68 -6.46 24.91 13.94
CA ALA A 68 -6.56 23.47 13.88
C ALA A 68 -7.39 23.04 15.09
N THR A 69 -8.56 22.44 14.82
CA THR A 69 -9.32 21.76 15.85
C THR A 69 -8.40 20.69 16.43
N PRO A 70 -8.18 20.64 17.76
CA PRO A 70 -7.32 19.64 18.36
C PRO A 70 -7.78 18.24 17.93
N ARG A 71 -6.89 17.47 17.32
CA ARG A 71 -7.02 16.04 17.09
C ARG A 71 -6.82 15.29 18.40
N GLU A 72 -7.54 14.21 18.51
CA GLU A 72 -7.57 13.36 19.69
C GLU A 72 -6.46 12.30 19.61
N SER A 73 -6.04 11.72 20.74
CA SER A 73 -5.15 10.54 20.70
C SER A 73 -5.88 9.37 20.06
N ARG A 74 -5.10 8.47 19.45
CA ARG A 74 -5.62 7.28 18.77
C ARG A 74 -5.25 6.05 19.56
N ALA A 75 -6.11 5.05 19.50
CA ALA A 75 -5.90 3.84 20.26
C ALA A 75 -6.67 2.67 19.64
N ALA A 76 -6.17 1.47 19.88
CA ALA A 76 -6.82 0.27 19.39
C ALA A 76 -8.25 0.16 19.93
N ALA A 77 -9.20 -0.20 19.07
CA ALA A 77 -10.56 -0.52 19.48
C ALA A 77 -10.58 -1.71 20.44
N ILE A 78 -11.59 -1.79 21.31
CA ILE A 78 -11.83 -2.98 22.14
C ILE A 78 -11.98 -4.20 21.24
N SER A 79 -11.29 -5.28 21.57
CA SER A 79 -11.29 -6.47 20.74
C SER A 79 -12.71 -7.05 20.59
N PRO A 80 -13.06 -7.57 19.39
CA PRO A 80 -14.36 -8.21 19.15
C PRO A 80 -14.71 -9.30 20.17
N GLN A 81 -13.70 -10.02 20.67
CA GLN A 81 -13.87 -11.07 21.66
C GLN A 81 -14.28 -10.53 23.03
N VAL A 82 -13.67 -9.44 23.49
CA VAL A 82 -14.04 -8.79 24.76
C VAL A 82 -15.48 -8.26 24.68
N VAL A 83 -15.84 -7.64 23.55
CA VAL A 83 -17.22 -7.20 23.30
C VAL A 83 -18.18 -8.39 23.34
N ALA A 84 -17.89 -9.46 22.60
CA ALA A 84 -18.73 -10.66 22.57
C ALA A 84 -18.83 -11.36 23.94
N ALA A 85 -17.75 -11.41 24.73
CA ALA A 85 -17.75 -12.03 26.05
C ALA A 85 -18.58 -11.24 27.09
N ALA A 86 -18.64 -9.91 26.95
CA ALA A 86 -19.35 -9.05 27.89
C ALA A 86 -20.85 -8.93 27.60
N ARG A 87 -21.26 -8.93 26.32
CA ARG A 87 -22.67 -8.72 25.90
C ARG A 87 -23.62 -9.77 26.48
N GLY A 88 -24.76 -9.32 27.00
CA GLY A 88 -25.75 -10.17 27.66
C GLY A 88 -25.34 -10.67 29.06
N THR A 89 -24.20 -10.20 29.59
CA THR A 89 -23.72 -10.53 30.93
C THR A 89 -23.72 -9.28 31.83
N PRO A 90 -23.56 -9.42 33.16
CA PRO A 90 -23.39 -8.25 34.05
C PRO A 90 -22.18 -7.36 33.70
N GLN A 91 -21.21 -7.85 32.93
CA GLN A 91 -20.04 -7.08 32.49
C GLN A 91 -20.38 -6.08 31.37
N GLU A 92 -21.51 -6.20 30.68
CA GLU A 92 -21.90 -5.30 29.59
C GLU A 92 -22.02 -3.84 30.04
N ALA A 93 -22.55 -3.60 31.24
CA ALA A 93 -22.63 -2.25 31.80
C ALA A 93 -21.25 -1.68 32.14
N LEU A 94 -20.30 -2.54 32.53
CA LEU A 94 -18.92 -2.13 32.79
C LEU A 94 -18.20 -1.82 31.49
N LEU A 95 -18.37 -2.65 30.46
CA LEU A 95 -17.87 -2.42 29.11
C LEU A 95 -18.37 -1.09 28.55
N ALA A 96 -19.68 -0.80 28.66
CA ALA A 96 -20.24 0.47 28.19
C ALA A 96 -19.63 1.69 28.90
N LYS A 97 -19.43 1.58 30.22
CA LYS A 97 -18.78 2.63 31.02
C LYS A 97 -17.31 2.82 30.62
N GLN A 98 -16.57 1.73 30.40
CA GLN A 98 -15.16 1.77 30.01
C GLN A 98 -14.97 2.27 28.59
N ALA A 99 -15.79 1.82 27.63
CA ALA A 99 -15.82 2.34 26.27
C ALA A 99 -16.10 3.85 26.25
N GLN A 100 -17.02 4.33 27.09
CA GLN A 100 -17.26 5.77 27.23
C GLN A 100 -16.05 6.52 27.80
N ARG A 101 -15.39 5.97 28.83
CA ARG A 101 -14.16 6.56 29.41
C ARG A 101 -13.05 6.62 28.36
N TYR A 102 -12.87 5.54 27.62
CA TYR A 102 -11.90 5.43 26.54
C TYR A 102 -12.13 6.51 25.47
N GLN A 103 -13.37 6.63 24.98
CA GLN A 103 -13.76 7.66 24.01
C GLN A 103 -13.50 9.08 24.54
N LEU A 104 -13.71 9.34 25.83
CA LEU A 104 -13.40 10.64 26.44
C LEU A 104 -11.90 10.88 26.62
N SER A 105 -11.11 9.83 26.86
CA SER A 105 -9.65 9.96 27.01
C SER A 105 -8.95 10.29 25.69
N ARG A 106 -9.53 9.89 24.55
CA ARG A 106 -9.07 10.31 23.22
C ARG A 106 -9.08 11.83 23.08
N ALA A 107 -10.14 12.48 23.54
CA ALA A 107 -10.29 13.95 23.53
C ALA A 107 -9.22 14.73 24.31
N TRP A 108 -8.45 14.03 25.15
CA TRP A 108 -7.38 14.63 25.95
C TRP A 108 -5.97 14.24 25.49
N GLY A 109 -5.87 13.49 24.39
CA GLY A 109 -4.65 13.29 23.64
C GLY A 109 -4.03 14.61 23.18
N VAL A 110 -2.72 14.61 22.98
CA VAL A 110 -1.99 15.83 22.71
C VAL A 110 -1.90 16.06 21.21
N ASP A 111 -2.81 16.88 20.69
CA ASP A 111 -2.66 17.58 19.41
C ASP A 111 -2.38 19.07 19.62
N ARG A 112 -1.33 19.37 20.37
CA ARG A 112 -0.74 20.70 20.25
C ARG A 112 0.48 20.59 19.35
N VAL A 113 0.19 20.66 18.05
CA VAL A 113 1.15 20.80 16.96
C VAL A 113 1.83 19.48 16.64
N TYR A 114 1.20 18.66 15.79
CA TYR A 114 2.01 17.94 14.82
C TYR A 114 2.82 19.00 14.07
N PRO A 115 4.15 18.92 14.08
CA PRO A 115 4.89 19.66 13.09
C PRO A 115 4.38 19.14 11.73
N GLN A 116 3.79 20.03 10.92
CA GLN A 116 3.15 19.66 9.65
C GLN A 116 4.11 18.81 8.76
N PHE A 117 5.42 18.98 8.93
CA PHE A 117 6.45 18.17 8.27
C PHE A 117 6.36 16.67 8.61
N ALA A 118 6.17 16.28 9.88
CA ALA A 118 6.03 14.88 10.30
C ALA A 118 4.81 14.20 9.65
N LEU A 119 3.75 14.97 9.37
CA LEU A 119 2.56 14.51 8.63
C LEU A 119 2.74 14.56 7.11
N ASP A 120 3.60 15.44 6.57
CA ASP A 120 3.86 15.56 5.13
C ASP A 120 4.81 14.46 4.63
N LEU A 121 5.67 13.96 5.52
CA LEU A 121 6.62 12.86 5.32
C LEU A 121 5.96 11.51 5.01
N ALA A 122 4.80 11.22 5.62
CA ALA A 122 4.05 9.98 5.37
C ALA A 122 3.13 10.05 4.14
N LYS A 123 2.86 11.25 3.61
CA LYS A 123 1.87 11.49 2.54
C LYS A 123 2.46 11.49 1.14
N PHE A 124 3.76 11.76 0.99
CA PHE A 124 4.37 11.93 -0.33
C PHE A 124 5.78 11.33 -0.39
N PRO A 125 5.95 10.06 -0.81
CA PRO A 125 7.27 9.55 -1.19
C PRO A 125 7.76 10.36 -2.41
N ARG A 126 8.60 11.37 -2.19
CA ARG A 126 9.23 12.15 -3.25
C ARG A 126 10.34 11.29 -3.87
N GLY A 127 9.99 10.51 -4.89
CA GLY A 127 10.89 9.54 -5.53
C GLY A 127 10.33 8.12 -5.61
N GLY A 128 9.11 7.88 -5.14
CA GLY A 128 8.38 6.62 -5.36
C GLY A 128 8.50 5.56 -4.28
N VAL A 129 9.42 5.70 -3.31
CA VAL A 129 9.53 4.80 -2.14
C VAL A 129 10.02 5.59 -0.91
N ALA A 130 9.37 5.43 0.24
CA ALA A 130 9.73 6.00 1.55
C ALA A 130 10.41 4.96 2.44
N HIS A 131 11.24 5.41 3.39
CA HIS A 131 11.92 4.56 4.39
C HIS A 131 11.66 5.10 5.79
N ARG A 132 11.55 4.20 6.77
CA ARG A 132 11.42 4.53 8.19
C ARG A 132 12.29 3.59 9.01
N ASN A 133 13.19 4.11 9.84
CA ASN A 133 13.88 3.32 10.86
C ASN A 133 13.17 3.51 12.20
N ILE A 134 12.49 2.46 12.63
CA ILE A 134 11.70 2.49 13.86
C ILE A 134 12.56 2.04 15.05
N LEU A 135 12.40 2.73 16.17
CA LEU A 135 12.98 2.37 17.46
C LEU A 135 11.99 1.50 18.23
N VAL A 136 12.33 0.25 18.53
CA VAL A 136 11.51 -0.62 19.38
C VAL A 136 12.15 -0.76 20.76
N VAL A 137 11.47 -0.28 21.79
CA VAL A 137 11.93 -0.28 23.19
C VAL A 137 11.16 -1.32 23.98
N LEU A 138 11.88 -2.27 24.59
CA LEU A 138 11.30 -3.29 25.46
C LEU A 138 11.43 -2.84 26.93
N CYS A 139 10.31 -2.67 27.63
CA CYS A 139 10.27 -2.09 28.97
C CYS A 139 10.01 -3.11 30.08
N ASP A 140 10.72 -3.03 31.19
CA ASP A 140 10.50 -3.85 32.38
C ASP A 140 10.24 -2.96 33.61
N PHE A 141 9.61 -3.46 34.68
CA PHE A 141 9.14 -2.64 35.79
C PHE A 141 9.44 -3.24 37.16
N ASP A 142 10.23 -2.53 37.96
CA ASP A 142 10.45 -2.86 39.36
C ASP A 142 9.30 -2.40 40.27
N ALA A 143 9.23 -2.97 41.48
CA ALA A 143 8.27 -2.57 42.49
C ALA A 143 8.59 -1.19 43.06
N ASP A 144 7.57 -0.39 43.32
CA ASP A 144 7.68 0.86 44.07
C ASP A 144 6.45 1.07 44.98
N ALA A 145 6.28 2.30 45.48
CA ALA A 145 5.16 2.64 46.36
C ALA A 145 3.78 2.62 45.65
N PHE A 146 3.74 2.63 44.32
CA PHE A 146 2.52 2.63 43.52
C PHE A 146 2.07 1.22 43.13
N GLY A 147 2.99 0.24 43.09
CA GLY A 147 2.63 -1.12 42.72
C GLY A 147 3.78 -2.12 42.74
N PRO A 148 3.43 -3.41 42.56
CA PRO A 148 4.41 -4.49 42.49
C PRO A 148 5.25 -4.42 41.21
N ALA A 149 6.33 -5.21 41.18
CA ALA A 149 7.12 -5.43 39.96
C ALA A 149 6.29 -6.20 38.92
N VAL A 150 6.49 -5.88 37.65
CA VAL A 150 5.83 -6.51 36.51
C VAL A 150 6.89 -6.76 35.45
N HIS A 151 7.15 -8.04 35.18
CA HIS A 151 8.24 -8.48 34.32
C HIS A 151 7.76 -9.21 33.07
N HIS A 152 8.53 -9.08 32.00
CA HIS A 152 8.32 -9.76 30.73
C HIS A 152 8.38 -11.29 30.86
N ALA A 153 7.73 -12.00 29.96
CA ALA A 153 7.82 -13.45 29.91
C ALA A 153 9.10 -13.93 29.21
N ALA A 154 9.59 -15.10 29.62
CA ALA A 154 10.80 -15.70 29.08
C ALA A 154 10.76 -15.98 27.55
N LYS A 155 9.57 -16.08 26.96
CA LYS A 155 9.40 -16.25 25.50
C LYS A 155 9.66 -14.97 24.71
N SER A 156 9.46 -13.82 25.33
CA SER A 156 9.41 -12.51 24.69
C SER A 156 10.81 -11.90 24.64
N THR A 157 11.74 -12.60 23.99
CA THR A 157 13.14 -12.14 23.89
C THR A 157 13.29 -10.97 22.91
N PRO A 158 14.35 -10.15 22.99
CA PRO A 158 14.67 -9.17 21.95
C PRO A 158 14.69 -9.73 20.53
N GLY A 159 15.21 -10.96 20.36
CA GLY A 159 15.20 -11.66 19.07
C GLY A 159 13.79 -12.04 18.58
N TYR A 160 12.86 -12.31 19.50
CA TYR A 160 11.44 -12.53 19.17
C TYR A 160 10.80 -11.26 18.61
N TYR A 161 11.01 -10.10 19.25
CA TYR A 161 10.49 -8.83 18.71
C TYR A 161 11.18 -8.40 17.43
N ASN A 162 12.49 -8.60 17.31
CA ASN A 162 13.19 -8.32 16.05
C ASN A 162 12.56 -9.09 14.88
N ARG A 163 12.10 -10.32 15.14
CA ARG A 163 11.39 -11.13 14.18
C ARG A 163 10.00 -10.56 13.85
N LEU A 164 9.20 -10.20 14.87
CA LEU A 164 7.88 -9.59 14.70
C LEU A 164 7.91 -8.28 13.92
N PHE A 165 8.93 -7.45 14.11
CA PHE A 165 9.01 -6.16 13.43
C PHE A 165 9.70 -6.25 12.07
N PHE A 166 10.78 -7.02 11.95
CA PHE A 166 11.73 -6.88 10.84
C PHE A 166 12.05 -8.18 10.09
N SER A 167 11.39 -9.30 10.38
CA SER A 167 11.65 -10.53 9.62
C SER A 167 11.10 -10.44 8.20
N ASP A 168 11.87 -10.90 7.23
CA ASP A 168 11.40 -11.21 5.88
C ASP A 168 11.41 -12.74 5.63
N ASP A 169 11.53 -13.54 6.70
CA ASP A 169 11.51 -15.00 6.59
C ASP A 169 10.09 -15.55 6.51
N PRO A 170 9.66 -16.09 5.35
CA PRO A 170 8.33 -16.69 5.26
C PRO A 170 8.15 -17.92 6.16
N ASN A 171 9.23 -18.55 6.64
CA ASN A 171 9.18 -19.71 7.54
C ASN A 171 8.96 -19.34 8.99
N ASP A 172 8.98 -18.06 9.29
CA ASP A 172 8.68 -17.61 10.62
C ASP A 172 7.18 -17.78 10.94
N GLY A 173 6.30 -18.03 9.97
CA GLY A 173 4.89 -18.25 10.27
C GLY A 173 4.22 -17.06 10.97
N ILE A 174 4.83 -15.89 10.87
CA ILE A 174 4.34 -14.57 11.28
C ILE A 174 4.28 -13.70 10.03
N ILE A 175 3.45 -12.66 10.05
CA ILE A 175 3.57 -11.55 9.11
C ILE A 175 4.24 -10.43 9.90
N SER A 176 5.50 -10.12 9.59
CA SER A 176 6.21 -9.07 10.32
C SER A 176 5.65 -7.69 9.98
N LEU A 177 5.92 -6.68 10.81
CA LEU A 177 5.47 -5.31 10.52
C LEU A 177 6.07 -4.80 9.20
N ARG A 178 7.35 -5.09 8.94
CA ARG A 178 8.00 -4.83 7.66
C ARG A 178 7.29 -5.53 6.50
N GLU A 179 7.05 -6.83 6.60
CA GLU A 179 6.40 -7.60 5.54
C GLU A 179 4.98 -7.08 5.26
N PHE A 180 4.23 -6.77 6.32
CA PHE A 180 2.89 -6.22 6.24
C PHE A 180 2.87 -4.90 5.47
N TYR A 181 3.69 -3.92 5.87
CA TYR A 181 3.73 -2.61 5.22
C TYR A 181 4.38 -2.65 3.84
N ARG A 182 5.36 -3.52 3.61
CA ARG A 182 5.92 -3.76 2.27
C ARG A 182 4.85 -4.28 1.31
N THR A 183 4.02 -5.22 1.78
CA THR A 183 2.93 -5.80 0.98
C THR A 183 1.86 -4.75 0.69
N ASN A 184 1.37 -4.05 1.72
CA ASN A 184 0.32 -3.03 1.58
C ASN A 184 0.76 -1.78 0.79
N SER A 185 2.07 -1.50 0.75
CA SER A 185 2.63 -0.38 -0.01
C SER A 185 3.11 -0.74 -1.40
N HIS A 186 3.02 -2.00 -1.82
CA HIS A 186 3.67 -2.50 -3.04
C HIS A 186 5.17 -2.14 -3.11
N GLY A 187 5.85 -2.21 -1.97
CA GLY A 187 7.27 -1.83 -1.83
C GLY A 187 7.54 -0.32 -1.74
N ARG A 188 6.50 0.53 -1.73
CA ARG A 188 6.66 2.00 -1.60
C ARG A 188 6.93 2.47 -0.18
N LEU A 189 6.75 1.64 0.83
CA LEU A 189 7.23 1.90 2.18
C LEU A 189 8.13 0.75 2.62
N ILE A 190 9.33 1.13 3.01
CA ILE A 190 10.31 0.24 3.61
C ILE A 190 10.34 0.56 5.10
N VAL A 191 10.15 -0.46 5.92
CA VAL A 191 10.30 -0.35 7.37
C VAL A 191 11.54 -1.11 7.81
N SER A 192 12.46 -0.40 8.44
CA SER A 192 13.65 -0.95 9.11
C SER A 192 13.69 -0.44 10.54
N GLY A 193 14.71 -0.80 11.30
CA GLY A 193 14.80 -0.38 12.69
C GLY A 193 15.64 -1.30 13.55
N ARG A 194 15.58 -1.07 14.86
CA ARG A 194 16.28 -1.87 15.86
C ARG A 194 15.41 -2.05 17.09
N VAL A 195 15.52 -3.24 17.67
CA VAL A 195 15.00 -3.54 19.00
C VAL A 195 16.11 -3.35 20.03
N THR A 196 15.80 -2.84 21.22
CA THR A 196 16.75 -2.83 22.34
C THR A 196 17.28 -4.23 22.59
N SER A 197 18.58 -4.36 22.85
CA SER A 197 19.24 -5.67 23.00
C SER A 197 18.82 -6.43 24.25
N GLU A 198 18.09 -5.77 25.15
CA GLU A 198 17.54 -6.29 26.40
C GLU A 198 16.24 -5.56 26.76
N TRP A 199 15.55 -6.08 27.77
CA TRP A 199 14.44 -5.41 28.42
C TRP A 199 14.98 -4.37 29.41
N LEU A 200 14.61 -3.11 29.21
CA LEU A 200 15.12 -1.98 29.97
C LEU A 200 14.19 -1.68 31.16
N THR A 201 14.74 -1.68 32.37
CA THR A 201 13.97 -1.37 33.58
C THR A 201 13.59 0.12 33.63
N MET A 202 12.30 0.40 33.70
CA MET A 202 11.75 1.75 33.81
C MET A 202 11.90 2.31 35.23
N PRO A 203 12.00 3.64 35.41
CA PRO A 203 12.26 4.26 36.72
C PRO A 203 11.13 4.15 37.76
N ARG A 204 9.92 3.79 37.33
CA ARG A 204 8.72 3.66 38.19
C ARG A 204 8.03 2.33 37.95
N SER A 205 7.18 1.91 38.87
CA SER A 205 6.40 0.68 38.68
C SER A 205 5.37 0.81 37.57
N TYR A 206 4.94 -0.32 37.01
CA TYR A 206 3.89 -0.40 35.99
C TYR A 206 2.62 0.35 36.41
N ALA A 207 2.20 0.18 37.66
CA ALA A 207 1.01 0.83 38.23
C ALA A 207 1.10 2.37 38.28
N TYR A 208 2.30 2.94 38.37
CA TYR A 208 2.50 4.38 38.31
C TYR A 208 2.02 4.96 36.97
N TYR A 209 2.38 4.30 35.86
CA TYR A 209 2.07 4.72 34.50
C TYR A 209 0.62 4.39 34.10
N VAL A 210 0.09 3.24 34.54
CA VAL A 210 -1.32 2.85 34.32
C VAL A 210 -2.29 3.82 34.99
N ASN A 211 -1.98 4.22 36.22
CA ASN A 211 -2.73 5.22 37.00
C ASN A 211 -4.25 4.96 37.13
N GLY A 212 -4.71 3.71 37.02
CA GLY A 212 -6.14 3.35 37.11
C GLY A 212 -6.97 3.75 35.89
N THR A 213 -6.35 4.25 34.84
CA THR A 213 -6.98 4.77 33.61
C THR A 213 -6.28 4.26 32.35
N SER A 214 -5.64 3.10 32.47
CA SER A 214 -4.92 2.41 31.40
C SER A 214 -3.84 3.26 30.70
N GLY A 215 -3.30 4.25 31.42
CA GLY A 215 -2.29 5.18 30.90
C GLY A 215 -2.83 6.29 29.99
N LEU A 216 -4.14 6.35 29.75
CA LEU A 216 -4.78 7.26 28.78
C LEU A 216 -5.20 8.62 29.37
N ASP A 217 -5.10 8.81 30.69
CA ASP A 217 -5.32 10.13 31.31
C ASP A 217 -4.05 11.00 31.20
N PHE A 218 -3.85 11.63 30.04
CA PHE A 218 -2.70 12.50 29.79
C PHE A 218 -2.71 13.77 30.67
N SER A 219 -3.87 14.17 31.21
CA SER A 219 -3.97 15.31 32.14
C SER A 219 -3.31 15.02 33.49
N SER A 220 -3.15 13.74 33.84
CA SER A 220 -2.48 13.26 35.04
C SER A 220 -0.94 13.18 34.90
N TYR A 221 -0.35 13.68 33.81
CA TYR A 221 1.12 13.73 33.64
C TYR A 221 1.81 14.28 34.90
N PRO A 222 2.89 13.64 35.42
CA PRO A 222 3.65 12.55 34.80
C PRO A 222 3.10 11.12 35.04
N ARG A 223 1.90 10.93 35.59
CA ARG A 223 1.29 9.60 35.80
C ARG A 223 0.43 9.18 34.61
N SER A 224 1.07 8.95 33.46
CA SER A 224 0.42 8.58 32.19
C SER A 224 1.37 7.81 31.28
N GLY A 225 0.85 7.29 30.15
CA GLY A 225 1.64 6.63 29.10
C GLY A 225 2.72 7.54 28.48
N GLN A 226 2.47 8.85 28.36
CA GLN A 226 3.46 9.80 27.83
C GLN A 226 4.76 9.80 28.63
N ARG A 227 4.65 9.72 29.96
CA ARG A 227 5.83 9.67 30.81
C ARG A 227 6.59 8.35 30.66
N LEU A 228 5.88 7.24 30.45
CA LEU A 228 6.52 5.96 30.15
C LEU A 228 7.28 6.04 28.83
N ALA A 229 6.71 6.66 27.79
CA ALA A 229 7.41 6.85 26.52
C ALA A 229 8.70 7.67 26.67
N GLU A 230 8.67 8.77 27.44
CA GLU A 230 9.87 9.57 27.76
C GLU A 230 10.95 8.74 28.48
N ASP A 231 10.56 8.00 29.51
CA ASP A 231 11.48 7.16 30.29
C ASP A 231 12.05 6.01 29.43
N ALA A 232 11.23 5.43 28.54
CA ALA A 232 11.61 4.38 27.60
C ALA A 232 12.64 4.88 26.57
N MET A 233 12.40 6.03 25.94
CA MET A 233 13.36 6.63 25.00
C MET A 233 14.66 7.02 25.68
N SER A 234 14.59 7.55 26.92
CA SER A 234 15.79 7.88 27.71
C SER A 234 16.64 6.65 28.03
N ALA A 235 15.99 5.53 28.38
CA ALA A 235 16.67 4.26 28.61
C ALA A 235 17.26 3.70 27.30
N ALA A 236 16.52 3.75 26.20
CA ALA A 236 16.99 3.31 24.89
C ALA A 236 18.18 4.14 24.39
N TYR A 237 18.17 5.46 24.59
CA TYR A 237 19.29 6.35 24.28
C TYR A 237 20.57 5.87 24.96
N ALA A 238 20.51 5.56 26.26
CA ALA A 238 21.66 5.00 26.98
C ALA A 238 22.07 3.62 26.41
N SER A 239 21.11 2.73 26.13
CA SER A 239 21.36 1.40 25.57
C SER A 239 22.00 1.42 24.18
N PHE A 240 21.71 2.43 23.36
CA PHE A 240 22.29 2.63 22.02
C PHE A 240 23.55 3.50 22.03
N GLY A 241 24.22 3.64 23.18
CA GLY A 241 25.51 4.33 23.27
C GLY A 241 25.39 5.86 23.22
N ASN A 242 24.28 6.41 23.72
CA ASN A 242 23.96 7.84 23.72
C ASN A 242 23.81 8.41 22.31
N ASN A 243 23.16 7.67 21.41
CA ASN A 243 22.84 8.13 20.06
C ASN A 243 21.55 7.47 19.54
N LEU A 244 20.59 8.29 19.11
CA LEU A 244 19.36 7.85 18.44
C LEU A 244 19.23 8.37 17.00
N GLY A 245 20.25 9.03 16.44
CA GLY A 245 20.21 9.59 15.09
C GLY A 245 20.06 8.56 13.96
N PHE A 246 20.20 7.26 14.24
CA PHE A 246 19.85 6.21 13.26
C PHE A 246 18.33 6.16 12.98
N PHE A 247 17.53 6.60 13.93
CA PHE A 247 16.06 6.56 13.87
C PHE A 247 15.43 7.89 13.46
N ASP A 248 16.25 8.89 13.14
CA ASP A 248 15.88 10.16 12.50
C ASP A 248 16.47 10.09 11.09
N ASN A 249 15.82 9.30 10.24
CA ASN A 249 16.35 8.90 8.94
C ASN A 249 15.43 9.32 7.80
N ASP A 250 14.48 10.20 8.05
CA ASP A 250 13.71 10.89 7.05
C ASP A 250 13.67 12.42 7.30
N GLY A 251 13.55 13.17 6.21
CA GLY A 251 13.57 14.64 6.23
C GLY A 251 12.65 15.22 5.15
N PRO A 252 12.47 16.55 5.05
CA PRO A 252 11.54 17.18 4.10
C PRO A 252 11.68 16.77 2.62
N ASP A 253 12.81 16.18 2.21
CA ASP A 253 13.05 15.61 0.90
C ASP A 253 12.60 14.13 0.73
N GLY A 254 12.28 13.41 1.82
CA GLY A 254 11.83 12.01 1.83
C GLY A 254 12.91 10.98 1.50
N THR A 255 14.18 11.38 1.48
CA THR A 255 15.34 10.55 1.13
C THR A 255 16.07 10.11 2.40
N PRO A 256 16.40 8.83 2.58
CA PRO A 256 17.06 8.40 3.81
C PRO A 256 18.49 8.89 3.89
N SER A 257 18.91 9.38 5.07
CA SER A 257 20.30 9.80 5.34
C SER A 257 20.83 10.92 4.41
N SER A 258 19.96 11.73 3.81
CA SER A 258 20.30 12.85 2.90
C SER A 258 20.83 14.10 3.62
N GLY A 259 20.82 14.11 4.96
CA GLY A 259 21.33 15.23 5.78
C GLY A 259 20.36 16.41 5.92
N ASP A 260 19.08 16.22 5.60
CA ASP A 260 17.97 17.10 5.96
C ASP A 260 17.05 16.48 7.03
N ASP A 261 17.62 15.58 7.86
CA ASP A 261 17.00 14.97 9.04
C ASP A 261 16.20 16.04 9.82
N ASP A 262 14.91 15.77 10.01
CA ASP A 262 13.99 16.80 10.52
C ASP A 262 14.17 17.05 12.02
N GLY A 263 15.07 16.29 12.64
CA GLY A 263 15.46 16.37 14.04
C GLY A 263 14.58 15.54 14.94
N TYR A 264 13.72 14.65 14.41
CA TYR A 264 12.83 13.78 15.16
C TYR A 264 13.07 12.30 14.86
N VAL A 265 12.86 11.46 15.87
CA VAL A 265 12.79 10.02 15.65
C VAL A 265 11.51 9.68 14.86
N ASP A 266 11.67 9.04 13.69
CA ASP A 266 10.63 8.69 12.72
C ASP A 266 9.43 7.96 13.36
N ALA A 267 9.72 6.95 14.19
CA ALA A 267 8.72 6.21 14.96
C ALA A 267 9.34 5.49 16.16
N VAL A 268 8.68 5.57 17.31
CA VAL A 268 9.03 4.85 18.52
C VAL A 268 7.93 3.88 18.89
N VAL A 269 8.27 2.61 19.13
CA VAL A 269 7.37 1.56 19.60
C VAL A 269 7.79 1.13 21.00
N VAL A 270 6.92 1.34 21.98
CA VAL A 270 7.14 0.96 23.38
C VAL A 270 6.37 -0.32 23.70
N ILE A 271 7.07 -1.40 24.00
CA ILE A 271 6.49 -2.67 24.41
C ILE A 271 6.55 -2.80 25.93
N HIS A 272 5.38 -2.94 26.57
CA HIS A 272 5.29 -3.20 28.01
C HIS A 272 4.97 -4.68 28.29
N PRO A 273 5.36 -5.24 29.46
CA PRO A 273 5.05 -6.61 29.83
C PRO A 273 3.55 -6.83 30.02
N GLY A 274 3.12 -8.07 29.80
CA GLY A 274 1.74 -8.48 29.98
C GLY A 274 0.80 -8.09 28.84
N GLN A 275 -0.48 -8.36 29.06
CA GLN A 275 -1.55 -8.17 28.08
C GLN A 275 -1.90 -6.69 27.89
N GLY A 276 -2.25 -6.29 26.67
CA GLY A 276 -2.88 -4.98 26.41
C GLY A 276 -4.29 -4.90 27.01
N ALA A 277 -4.70 -3.72 27.48
CA ALA A 277 -6.00 -3.51 28.11
C ALA A 277 -7.19 -3.78 27.16
N GLU A 278 -7.03 -3.47 25.87
CA GLU A 278 -8.06 -3.58 24.81
C GLU A 278 -8.49 -5.02 24.48
N VAL A 279 -7.68 -5.99 24.87
CA VAL A 279 -7.88 -7.44 24.68
C VAL A 279 -8.05 -8.17 26.01
N ALA A 280 -7.95 -7.45 27.13
CA ALA A 280 -8.10 -8.01 28.47
C ALA A 280 -9.58 -8.14 28.89
N PRO A 281 -9.90 -9.01 29.86
CA PRO A 281 -11.21 -9.02 30.47
C PRO A 281 -11.60 -7.65 31.03
N VAL A 282 -12.83 -7.23 30.75
CA VAL A 282 -13.43 -5.92 31.13
C VAL A 282 -13.13 -5.50 32.57
N ASN A 283 -13.11 -6.45 33.52
CA ASN A 283 -12.88 -6.15 34.94
C ASN A 283 -11.40 -5.93 35.33
N GLN A 284 -10.44 -6.10 34.42
CA GLN A 284 -9.00 -5.95 34.68
C GLN A 284 -8.38 -4.74 33.96
N GLU A 285 -9.04 -4.23 32.93
CA GLU A 285 -8.59 -3.13 32.05
C GLU A 285 -7.96 -1.94 32.79
N ASP A 286 -8.60 -1.47 33.88
CA ASP A 286 -8.14 -0.30 34.66
C ASP A 286 -6.72 -0.46 35.22
N ASN A 287 -6.21 -1.69 35.31
CA ASN A 287 -4.89 -2.03 35.85
C ASN A 287 -3.85 -2.37 34.77
N LEU A 288 -4.20 -2.27 33.49
CA LEU A 288 -3.35 -2.59 32.35
C LEU A 288 -3.19 -1.37 31.44
N LEU A 289 -2.04 -1.22 30.80
CA LEU A 289 -1.82 -0.19 29.78
C LEU A 289 -2.59 -0.56 28.50
N TRP A 290 -3.20 0.45 27.88
CA TRP A 290 -3.94 0.30 26.63
C TRP A 290 -3.04 0.54 25.43
N SER A 291 -3.19 -0.23 24.36
CA SER A 291 -2.43 -0.02 23.12
C SER A 291 -2.84 1.28 22.40
N HIS A 292 -1.91 2.23 22.23
CA HIS A 292 -2.23 3.55 21.68
C HIS A 292 -1.07 4.24 20.97
N GLU A 293 -1.41 5.24 20.17
CA GLU A 293 -0.49 6.21 19.57
C GLU A 293 -0.76 7.60 20.17
N SER A 294 0.31 8.29 20.57
CA SER A 294 0.22 9.66 21.08
C SER A 294 1.55 10.41 20.92
N GLY A 295 1.48 11.73 21.07
CA GLY A 295 2.63 12.62 21.11
C GLY A 295 3.04 13.02 22.53
N ILE A 296 4.34 13.30 22.73
CA ILE A 296 4.87 13.88 23.97
C ILE A 296 4.72 15.40 23.97
N ALA A 297 3.88 15.93 24.87
CA ALA A 297 3.54 17.36 24.95
C ALA A 297 4.53 18.25 25.71
N VAL A 298 5.62 17.67 26.21
CA VAL A 298 6.60 18.39 27.02
C VAL A 298 7.50 19.20 26.10
N TYR A 299 7.56 20.51 26.35
CA TYR A 299 8.46 21.43 25.66
C TYR A 299 9.73 21.61 26.49
N GLN A 300 10.89 21.32 25.89
CA GLN A 300 12.21 21.48 26.52
C GLN A 300 12.99 22.66 25.91
N ASP A 301 13.81 23.34 26.72
CA ASP A 301 14.67 24.47 26.33
C ASP A 301 13.97 25.70 25.71
N CYS A 302 12.84 26.14 26.28
CA CYS A 302 12.13 27.34 25.79
C CYS A 302 12.60 28.62 26.53
N PRO A 303 13.43 29.50 25.91
CA PRO A 303 13.76 30.79 26.51
C PRO A 303 12.52 31.71 26.54
N PRO A 304 12.27 32.45 27.64
CA PRO A 304 11.20 33.43 27.69
C PRO A 304 11.49 34.66 26.80
N PRO A 305 10.48 35.27 26.15
CA PRO A 305 9.09 34.86 26.02
C PRO A 305 8.91 33.82 24.89
N SER A 306 7.99 32.87 25.09
CA SER A 306 7.70 31.73 24.19
C SER A 306 7.73 32.10 22.70
N SER A 307 8.84 31.75 22.06
CA SER A 307 9.14 31.97 20.65
C SER A 307 8.49 30.87 19.78
N PRO A 308 8.18 31.14 18.49
CA PRO A 308 7.76 30.15 17.49
C PRO A 308 8.72 28.96 17.28
N ASN A 309 9.85 28.88 17.99
CA ASN A 309 10.81 27.77 17.94
C ASN A 309 10.66 26.75 19.09
N CYS A 310 9.62 26.86 19.92
CA CYS A 310 9.37 25.90 21.01
C CYS A 310 8.73 24.64 20.40
N LEU A 311 9.51 23.57 20.32
CA LEU A 311 9.17 22.31 19.66
C LEU A 311 8.85 21.21 20.70
N PRO A 312 7.77 20.42 20.52
CA PRO A 312 7.40 19.36 21.45
C PRO A 312 8.36 18.16 21.33
N GLY A 313 8.35 17.30 22.35
CA GLY A 313 9.16 16.08 22.42
C GLY A 313 10.39 16.20 23.31
N ILE A 314 10.91 15.04 23.73
CA ILE A 314 12.12 14.91 24.54
C ILE A 314 13.38 14.99 23.66
N LEU A 315 14.33 15.86 24.01
CA LEU A 315 15.59 15.99 23.25
C LEU A 315 16.65 15.02 23.79
N LEU A 316 17.14 14.11 22.95
CA LEU A 316 18.11 13.07 23.30
C LEU A 316 19.24 13.03 22.27
N GLY A 317 20.41 13.58 22.63
CA GLY A 317 21.62 13.50 21.79
C GLY A 317 21.51 14.19 20.42
N GLY A 318 20.67 15.22 20.31
CA GLY A 318 20.49 16.01 19.09
C GLY A 318 19.19 15.73 18.33
N VAL A 319 18.51 14.61 18.62
CA VAL A 319 17.22 14.24 18.01
C VAL A 319 16.08 14.28 19.02
N ARG A 320 14.84 14.46 18.57
CA ARG A 320 13.64 14.60 19.40
C ARG A 320 12.78 13.34 19.32
N GLY A 321 12.47 12.77 20.48
CA GLY A 321 11.42 11.77 20.61
C GLY A 321 10.06 12.45 20.83
N PHE A 322 9.10 12.27 19.93
CA PHE A 322 7.78 12.90 20.03
C PHE A 322 6.64 11.91 19.90
N LEU A 323 6.47 11.30 18.73
CA LEU A 323 5.44 10.29 18.49
C LEU A 323 5.89 8.95 19.03
N TYR A 324 4.98 8.27 19.70
CA TYR A 324 5.20 6.91 20.17
C TYR A 324 3.93 6.08 20.01
N THR A 325 4.13 4.79 19.75
CA THR A 325 3.11 3.77 20.01
C THR A 325 3.46 3.06 21.30
N MET A 326 2.43 2.60 22.00
CA MET A 326 2.56 1.80 23.20
C MET A 326 1.73 0.55 23.01
N ASN A 327 2.31 -0.62 23.27
CA ASN A 327 1.64 -1.89 23.02
C ASN A 327 1.98 -2.94 24.08
N GLY A 328 1.03 -3.84 24.32
CA GLY A 328 1.22 -5.00 25.19
C GLY A 328 2.17 -6.05 24.60
N GLU A 329 2.73 -6.86 25.49
CA GLU A 329 3.64 -7.97 25.18
C GLU A 329 2.97 -9.04 24.30
N TYR A 330 1.67 -9.25 24.49
CA TYR A 330 0.85 -10.26 23.81
C TYR A 330 -0.65 -9.91 23.86
N ASN A 331 -1.45 -10.53 23.01
CA ASN A 331 -2.91 -10.36 23.01
C ASN A 331 -3.63 -11.37 23.88
N TYR A 332 -3.32 -12.66 23.75
CA TYR A 332 -3.97 -13.73 24.53
C TYR A 332 -2.97 -14.44 25.44
N GLY A 333 -1.76 -14.68 24.94
CA GLY A 333 -0.73 -15.36 25.73
C GLY A 333 0.67 -15.12 25.20
N THR A 334 1.65 -15.26 26.09
CA THR A 334 3.06 -14.97 25.79
C THR A 334 3.56 -15.73 24.55
N GLY A 335 4.11 -14.99 23.57
CA GLY A 335 4.63 -15.57 22.34
C GLY A 335 3.56 -15.99 21.32
N ASP A 336 2.35 -15.42 21.38
CA ASP A 336 1.27 -15.67 20.43
C ASP A 336 1.54 -15.13 19.02
N ASN A 337 2.56 -14.29 18.85
CA ASN A 337 2.88 -13.56 17.61
C ASN A 337 1.77 -12.58 17.18
N ALA A 338 0.99 -12.06 18.11
CA ALA A 338 -0.02 -11.05 17.81
C ALA A 338 0.64 -9.73 17.38
N ASN A 339 0.75 -9.52 16.06
CA ASN A 339 1.42 -8.37 15.46
C ASN A 339 0.44 -7.33 14.90
N GLY A 340 -0.84 -7.66 14.77
CA GLY A 340 -1.82 -6.81 14.11
C GLY A 340 -2.06 -5.49 14.82
N THR A 341 -2.10 -5.46 16.15
CA THR A 341 -2.17 -4.21 16.92
C THR A 341 -0.93 -3.35 16.70
N TYR A 342 0.26 -3.95 16.58
CA TYR A 342 1.49 -3.20 16.30
C TYR A 342 1.45 -2.57 14.90
N CYS A 343 0.93 -3.30 13.90
CA CYS A 343 0.68 -2.76 12.57
C CYS A 343 -0.35 -1.62 12.62
N HIS A 344 -1.45 -1.77 13.35
CA HIS A 344 -2.49 -0.73 13.50
C HIS A 344 -1.93 0.57 14.08
N GLU A 345 -1.21 0.50 15.20
CA GLU A 345 -0.64 1.70 15.83
C GLU A 345 0.44 2.34 14.96
N PHE A 346 1.25 1.55 14.26
CA PHE A 346 2.20 2.11 13.28
C PHE A 346 1.49 2.79 12.10
N GLY A 347 0.27 2.36 11.74
CA GLY A 347 -0.57 3.08 10.77
C GLY A 347 -0.85 4.51 11.20
N HIS A 348 -1.03 4.75 12.50
CA HIS A 348 -1.22 6.08 13.05
C HIS A 348 0.04 6.94 12.97
N THR A 349 1.24 6.36 13.14
CA THR A 349 2.51 7.09 12.96
C THR A 349 2.71 7.54 11.51
N LEU A 350 2.07 6.86 10.55
CA LEU A 350 1.98 7.29 9.14
C LEU A 350 0.83 8.28 8.87
N GLY A 351 0.06 8.65 9.89
CA GLY A 351 -1.00 9.65 9.80
C GLY A 351 -2.40 9.09 9.55
N LEU A 352 -2.59 7.77 9.40
CA LEU A 352 -3.90 7.16 9.20
C LEU A 352 -4.83 7.34 10.40
N ALA A 353 -6.10 7.63 10.13
CA ALA A 353 -7.12 7.73 11.16
C ALA A 353 -7.66 6.35 11.55
N ASP A 354 -8.29 6.28 12.72
CA ASP A 354 -9.18 5.17 13.06
C ASP A 354 -10.41 5.18 12.14
N LEU A 355 -10.75 4.00 11.63
CA LEU A 355 -11.89 3.78 10.75
C LEU A 355 -12.94 2.83 11.34
N TYR A 356 -12.79 2.43 12.59
CA TYR A 356 -13.95 2.01 13.40
C TYR A 356 -14.78 3.24 13.81
N GLU A 357 -16.08 3.05 14.06
CA GLU A 357 -16.95 4.16 14.50
C GLU A 357 -16.70 4.48 15.98
N TRP A 358 -16.65 5.77 16.32
CA TRP A 358 -16.55 6.22 17.71
C TRP A 358 -17.38 7.50 17.95
N SER A 359 -17.70 7.80 19.22
CA SER A 359 -18.52 8.95 19.59
C SER A 359 -17.96 9.68 20.82
N PRO A 360 -17.59 10.97 20.73
CA PRO A 360 -17.19 11.77 21.89
C PRO A 360 -18.35 12.00 22.87
N CYS A 361 -19.60 11.82 22.41
CA CYS A 361 -20.80 11.92 23.22
C CYS A 361 -21.10 10.63 24.01
N GLY A 362 -20.27 9.58 23.90
CA GLY A 362 -20.46 8.31 24.61
C GLY A 362 -21.64 7.49 24.09
N ARG A 363 -22.02 7.64 22.82
CA ARG A 363 -23.13 6.89 22.23
C ARG A 363 -22.72 5.45 21.91
N PRO A 364 -23.68 4.51 21.91
CA PRO A 364 -23.50 3.24 21.22
C PRO A 364 -23.20 3.50 19.74
N VAL A 365 -22.11 2.94 19.26
CA VAL A 365 -21.60 3.07 17.88
C VAL A 365 -21.52 1.70 17.22
N GLY A 366 -21.53 1.67 15.88
CA GLY A 366 -21.22 0.48 15.11
C GLY A 366 -19.72 0.17 15.11
N THR A 367 -19.28 -0.64 14.15
CA THR A 367 -17.90 -1.12 14.02
C THR A 367 -17.15 -0.43 12.89
N GLY A 368 -17.80 0.50 12.16
CA GLY A 368 -17.21 1.27 11.07
C GLY A 368 -16.87 0.37 9.88
N LEU A 369 -15.58 0.19 9.58
CA LEU A 369 -15.13 -0.73 8.53
C LEU A 369 -15.10 -2.21 8.96
N GLY A 370 -15.31 -2.53 10.24
CA GLY A 370 -15.23 -3.91 10.72
C GLY A 370 -13.87 -4.57 10.42
N VAL A 371 -13.88 -5.85 10.07
CA VAL A 371 -12.66 -6.61 9.73
C VAL A 371 -12.04 -6.24 8.38
N TYR A 372 -12.69 -5.36 7.59
CA TYR A 372 -12.25 -4.99 6.25
C TYR A 372 -11.14 -3.94 6.21
N SER A 373 -10.69 -3.42 7.35
CA SER A 373 -9.52 -2.55 7.42
C SER A 373 -8.67 -2.85 8.64
N LEU A 374 -7.34 -2.83 8.46
CA LEU A 374 -6.40 -2.75 9.57
C LEU A 374 -6.72 -1.58 10.51
N MET A 375 -7.15 -0.43 9.98
CA MET A 375 -7.49 0.76 10.78
C MET A 375 -8.85 0.65 11.48
N SER A 376 -9.49 -0.53 11.42
CA SER A 376 -10.68 -0.90 12.17
C SER A 376 -10.40 -2.21 12.92
N LEU A 377 -11.23 -3.24 12.76
CA LEU A 377 -11.11 -4.52 13.47
C LEU A 377 -10.28 -5.57 12.71
N GLY A 378 -9.76 -5.23 11.52
CA GLY A 378 -8.90 -6.11 10.74
C GLY A 378 -7.55 -6.40 11.40
N ASN A 379 -7.12 -5.55 12.34
CA ASN A 379 -5.93 -5.78 13.17
C ASN A 379 -6.07 -6.98 14.11
N TYR A 380 -7.30 -7.44 14.40
CA TYR A 380 -7.58 -8.57 15.28
C TYR A 380 -7.73 -9.90 14.53
N LEU A 381 -7.55 -9.95 13.20
CA LEU A 381 -7.69 -11.19 12.46
C LEU A 381 -6.56 -12.21 12.80
N PRO A 382 -6.88 -13.52 12.81
CA PRO A 382 -8.24 -14.09 12.79
C PRO A 382 -9.01 -13.86 14.10
N LEU A 383 -10.33 -13.68 14.01
CA LEU A 383 -11.17 -13.62 15.22
C LEU A 383 -11.33 -14.99 15.91
N ASN A 384 -11.14 -16.10 15.16
CA ASN A 384 -11.22 -17.47 15.66
C ASN A 384 -10.06 -18.35 15.14
N PRO A 385 -9.51 -19.27 15.96
CA PRO A 385 -9.86 -19.48 17.36
C PRO A 385 -9.36 -18.29 18.23
N PRO A 386 -9.92 -18.09 19.44
CA PRO A 386 -9.66 -16.88 20.21
C PRO A 386 -8.18 -16.58 20.47
N GLU A 387 -7.39 -17.61 20.72
CA GLU A 387 -5.96 -17.55 20.99
C GLU A 387 -5.09 -17.09 19.80
N ALA A 388 -5.65 -17.02 18.59
CA ALA A 388 -4.94 -16.58 17.38
C ALA A 388 -5.20 -15.10 17.05
N GLN A 389 -5.90 -14.36 17.90
CA GLN A 389 -6.33 -13.00 17.62
C GLN A 389 -5.18 -12.03 17.37
N GLY A 390 -5.23 -11.36 16.23
CA GLY A 390 -4.24 -10.37 15.80
C GLY A 390 -2.91 -10.96 15.33
N THR A 391 -2.83 -12.27 15.13
CA THR A 391 -1.61 -12.90 14.60
C THR A 391 -1.45 -12.73 13.09
N ARG A 392 -2.54 -12.40 12.39
CA ARG A 392 -2.60 -12.30 10.91
C ARG A 392 -3.51 -11.13 10.52
N PRO A 393 -3.02 -9.88 10.66
CA PRO A 393 -3.82 -8.70 10.35
C PRO A 393 -4.25 -8.66 8.89
N GLY A 394 -5.48 -8.20 8.65
CA GLY A 394 -5.99 -7.93 7.30
C GLY A 394 -5.33 -6.71 6.66
N ASN A 395 -5.43 -6.57 5.34
CA ASN A 395 -4.88 -5.43 4.61
C ASN A 395 -5.51 -4.09 5.05
N LEU A 396 -4.76 -3.00 4.80
CA LEU A 396 -5.29 -1.64 4.81
C LEU A 396 -6.41 -1.53 3.77
N ASP A 397 -7.45 -0.77 4.11
CA ASP A 397 -8.51 -0.40 3.16
C ASP A 397 -7.97 0.53 2.06
N PRO A 398 -8.69 0.66 0.93
CA PRO A 398 -8.16 1.37 -0.23
C PRO A 398 -8.07 2.88 0.00
N TRP A 399 -8.87 3.44 0.91
CA TRP A 399 -8.75 4.86 1.27
C TRP A 399 -7.44 5.09 2.04
N SER A 400 -7.11 4.22 3.01
CA SER A 400 -5.84 4.30 3.74
C SER A 400 -4.63 4.15 2.81
N ARG A 401 -4.66 3.20 1.86
CA ARG A 401 -3.58 3.04 0.87
C ARG A 401 -3.47 4.25 -0.08
N GLN A 402 -4.60 4.84 -0.49
CA GLN A 402 -4.62 6.08 -1.27
C GLN A 402 -4.04 7.26 -0.46
N PHE A 403 -4.45 7.39 0.81
CA PHE A 403 -4.03 8.49 1.70
C PHE A 403 -2.52 8.51 1.92
N LEU A 404 -1.91 7.34 2.06
CA LEU A 404 -0.46 7.17 2.22
C LEU A 404 0.32 7.22 0.90
N GLY A 405 -0.35 7.31 -0.24
CA GLY A 405 0.30 7.24 -1.56
C GLY A 405 0.87 5.85 -1.91
N PHE A 406 0.52 4.81 -1.14
CA PHE A 406 0.87 3.42 -1.40
C PHE A 406 0.25 2.92 -2.68
N GLU A 407 -0.96 3.39 -2.94
CA GLU A 407 -1.71 3.05 -4.13
C GLU A 407 -2.25 4.33 -4.76
N GLN A 408 -2.29 4.37 -6.10
CA GLN A 408 -3.03 5.40 -6.82
C GLN A 408 -4.26 4.73 -7.43
N PRO A 409 -5.46 4.96 -6.86
CA PRO A 409 -6.67 4.43 -7.43
C PRO A 409 -6.85 4.89 -8.88
N THR A 410 -7.22 3.95 -9.73
CA THR A 410 -7.57 4.23 -11.12
C THR A 410 -8.88 5.01 -11.12
N VAL A 411 -8.80 6.30 -11.41
CA VAL A 411 -9.99 7.15 -11.50
C VAL A 411 -10.79 6.73 -12.71
N VAL A 412 -12.02 6.30 -12.47
CA VAL A 412 -12.94 5.93 -13.53
C VAL A 412 -13.78 7.14 -13.90
N THR A 413 -13.50 7.70 -15.08
CA THR A 413 -14.24 8.85 -15.64
C THR A 413 -15.13 8.48 -16.81
N GLN A 414 -15.04 7.24 -17.28
CA GLN A 414 -15.81 6.72 -18.41
C GLN A 414 -16.59 5.51 -17.93
N SER A 415 -17.81 5.37 -18.41
CA SER A 415 -18.56 4.15 -18.17
C SER A 415 -17.85 2.99 -18.94
N GLY A 416 -18.28 1.74 -18.79
CA GLY A 416 -17.71 0.62 -19.58
C GLY A 416 -17.73 -0.72 -18.87
N SER A 417 -17.14 -1.73 -19.47
CA SER A 417 -16.92 -3.03 -18.83
C SER A 417 -15.53 -3.07 -18.22
N TYR A 418 -15.45 -3.39 -16.93
CA TYR A 418 -14.23 -3.39 -16.15
C TYR A 418 -13.93 -4.80 -15.64
N GLN A 419 -12.63 -5.09 -15.51
CA GLN A 419 -12.12 -6.26 -14.82
C GLN A 419 -11.24 -5.78 -13.67
N LEU A 420 -11.35 -6.45 -12.53
CA LEU A 420 -10.59 -6.12 -11.33
C LEU A 420 -10.01 -7.41 -10.75
N PRO A 421 -8.72 -7.70 -11.01
CA PRO A 421 -8.05 -8.82 -10.38
C PRO A 421 -8.08 -8.70 -8.85
N PRO A 422 -7.93 -9.80 -8.10
CA PRO A 422 -7.80 -9.73 -6.65
C PRO A 422 -6.59 -8.89 -6.22
N LEU A 423 -6.74 -8.15 -5.13
CA LEU A 423 -5.68 -7.35 -4.51
C LEU A 423 -4.40 -8.17 -4.27
N SER A 424 -4.54 -9.40 -3.77
CA SER A 424 -3.43 -10.33 -3.51
C SER A 424 -2.63 -10.74 -4.75
N ARG A 425 -3.16 -10.48 -5.95
CA ARG A 425 -2.61 -10.91 -7.24
C ARG A 425 -2.43 -9.75 -8.22
N GLY A 426 -2.10 -8.56 -7.69
CA GLY A 426 -1.83 -7.37 -8.50
C GLY A 426 -3.08 -6.57 -8.91
N GLY A 427 -4.24 -6.89 -8.34
CA GLY A 427 -5.44 -6.07 -8.46
C GLY A 427 -5.26 -4.71 -7.81
N GLY A 428 -5.72 -3.66 -8.48
CA GLY A 428 -5.73 -2.30 -7.94
C GLY A 428 -7.10 -1.87 -7.41
N VAL A 429 -7.22 -0.57 -7.11
CA VAL A 429 -8.46 0.08 -6.69
C VAL A 429 -9.02 0.94 -7.82
N LEU A 430 -10.34 0.87 -8.03
CA LEU A 430 -11.07 1.85 -8.85
C LEU A 430 -11.63 2.96 -7.98
N LYS A 431 -11.50 4.21 -8.44
CA LYS A 431 -12.12 5.39 -7.81
C LYS A 431 -13.25 5.93 -8.65
N LEU A 432 -14.45 5.91 -8.09
CA LEU A 432 -15.70 6.24 -8.77
C LEU A 432 -16.22 7.59 -8.27
N TRP A 433 -16.00 8.62 -9.07
CA TRP A 433 -16.50 9.96 -8.78
C TRP A 433 -17.98 10.10 -9.13
N LYS A 434 -18.70 10.91 -8.37
CA LYS A 434 -20.07 11.34 -8.74
C LYS A 434 -20.06 11.96 -10.13
N ASN A 435 -20.83 11.38 -11.05
CA ASN A 435 -20.93 11.78 -12.45
C ASN A 435 -19.55 11.90 -13.15
N GLY A 436 -18.57 11.10 -12.73
CA GLY A 436 -17.19 11.15 -13.22
C GLY A 436 -16.44 12.44 -12.86
N GLN A 437 -17.00 13.31 -12.00
CA GLN A 437 -16.42 14.61 -11.66
C GLN A 437 -15.73 14.59 -10.30
N PRO A 438 -14.48 15.09 -10.20
CA PRO A 438 -13.78 15.18 -8.92
C PRO A 438 -14.61 15.91 -7.85
N GLY A 439 -14.60 15.37 -6.63
CA GLY A 439 -15.30 15.92 -5.48
C GLY A 439 -14.63 15.51 -4.17
N SER A 440 -15.32 15.69 -3.05
CA SER A 440 -14.92 15.13 -1.74
C SER A 440 -15.58 13.79 -1.45
N GLU A 441 -16.72 13.51 -2.11
CA GLU A 441 -17.51 12.29 -1.92
C GLU A 441 -17.43 11.38 -3.15
N TYR A 442 -17.16 10.09 -2.94
CA TYR A 442 -16.90 9.11 -3.99
C TYR A 442 -17.00 7.67 -3.49
N PHE A 443 -16.82 6.71 -4.39
CA PHE A 443 -16.65 5.31 -4.02
C PHE A 443 -15.27 4.78 -4.40
N LEU A 444 -14.72 3.87 -3.59
CA LEU A 444 -13.56 3.05 -3.93
C LEU A 444 -13.99 1.59 -4.07
N VAL A 445 -13.46 0.89 -5.06
CA VAL A 445 -13.80 -0.51 -5.34
C VAL A 445 -12.52 -1.32 -5.47
N GLU A 446 -12.43 -2.43 -4.74
CA GLU A 446 -11.36 -3.43 -4.86
C GLU A 446 -11.95 -4.84 -4.81
N ASN A 447 -11.22 -5.80 -5.38
CA ASN A 447 -11.56 -7.21 -5.30
C ASN A 447 -10.68 -7.89 -4.25
N ARG A 448 -11.27 -8.46 -3.21
CA ARG A 448 -10.54 -9.13 -2.12
C ARG A 448 -10.93 -10.59 -2.03
N ILE A 449 -9.92 -11.44 -1.82
CA ILE A 449 -10.07 -12.89 -1.67
C ILE A 449 -9.28 -13.35 -0.44
N GLN A 450 -9.59 -14.54 0.06
CA GLN A 450 -8.97 -15.12 1.25
C GLN A 450 -7.54 -15.61 0.98
N GLU A 451 -6.62 -14.70 0.68
CA GLU A 451 -5.21 -14.95 0.43
C GLU A 451 -4.30 -13.94 1.15
N GLY A 452 -3.07 -14.34 1.46
CA GLY A 452 -2.09 -13.47 2.12
C GLY A 452 -2.61 -12.95 3.46
N SER A 453 -2.49 -11.63 3.67
CA SER A 453 -3.04 -10.92 4.84
C SER A 453 -4.55 -11.08 4.99
N ASP A 454 -5.27 -11.27 3.88
CA ASP A 454 -6.74 -11.33 3.85
C ASP A 454 -7.30 -12.75 4.00
N GLN A 455 -6.44 -13.75 4.25
CA GLN A 455 -6.84 -15.17 4.37
C GLN A 455 -7.94 -15.45 5.41
N PHE A 456 -8.18 -14.53 6.35
CA PHE A 456 -9.20 -14.64 7.40
C PHE A 456 -10.36 -13.68 7.25
N LEU A 457 -10.50 -13.00 6.11
CA LEU A 457 -11.74 -12.29 5.79
C LEU A 457 -12.92 -13.27 5.73
N PRO A 458 -14.15 -12.82 6.04
CA PRO A 458 -15.31 -13.70 6.09
C PRO A 458 -15.75 -14.20 4.71
N GLY A 459 -15.48 -13.43 3.65
CA GLY A 459 -15.87 -13.73 2.27
C GLY A 459 -14.84 -13.30 1.22
N ALA A 460 -15.28 -13.32 -0.04
CA ALA A 460 -14.46 -12.97 -1.19
C ALA A 460 -15.33 -12.33 -2.29
N GLY A 461 -14.75 -11.40 -3.05
CA GLY A 461 -15.40 -10.65 -4.12
C GLY A 461 -15.07 -9.16 -4.06
N LEU A 462 -15.91 -8.35 -4.71
CA LEU A 462 -15.79 -6.89 -4.66
C LEU A 462 -16.26 -6.37 -3.30
N LEU A 463 -15.43 -5.50 -2.70
CA LEU A 463 -15.83 -4.60 -1.63
C LEU A 463 -15.91 -3.18 -2.19
N ILE A 464 -16.98 -2.48 -1.81
CA ILE A 464 -17.26 -1.12 -2.24
C ILE A 464 -17.26 -0.23 -1.00
N TYR A 465 -16.46 0.83 -1.03
CA TYR A 465 -16.29 1.77 0.06
C TYR A 465 -16.89 3.12 -0.34
N HIS A 466 -17.82 3.67 0.43
CA HIS A 466 -18.34 5.03 0.28
C HIS A 466 -17.46 5.98 1.12
N VAL A 467 -16.87 6.97 0.47
CA VAL A 467 -15.91 7.90 1.06
C VAL A 467 -16.45 9.32 1.03
N ASP A 468 -16.29 10.07 2.13
CA ASP A 468 -16.40 11.53 2.18
C ASP A 468 -15.16 12.15 2.87
N ASP A 469 -14.28 12.75 2.07
CA ASP A 469 -13.05 13.39 2.54
C ASP A 469 -13.28 14.74 3.26
N THR A 470 -14.53 15.23 3.37
CA THR A 470 -14.83 16.38 4.26
C THR A 470 -14.72 16.02 5.74
N LEU A 471 -14.84 14.73 6.07
CA LEU A 471 -14.72 14.21 7.42
C LEU A 471 -13.26 13.88 7.75
N ILE A 472 -12.88 13.99 9.03
CA ILE A 472 -11.51 13.70 9.50
C ILE A 472 -11.33 12.20 9.73
N ASP A 473 -12.34 11.51 10.23
CA ASP A 473 -12.35 10.09 10.60
C ASP A 473 -13.81 9.56 10.65
N ASN A 474 -14.02 8.34 11.15
CA ASN A 474 -15.36 7.76 11.34
C ASN A 474 -16.01 8.18 12.68
N CYS A 475 -15.83 9.43 13.09
CA CYS A 475 -16.51 9.97 14.26
C CYS A 475 -17.98 10.30 13.98
N ARG A 476 -18.88 9.73 14.78
CA ARG A 476 -20.34 9.89 14.59
C ARG A 476 -20.86 11.31 14.87
N ASP A 477 -20.27 12.00 15.85
CA ASP A 477 -20.84 13.23 16.42
C ASP A 477 -19.85 14.42 16.41
N CYS A 478 -18.70 14.31 15.73
CA CYS A 478 -17.66 15.33 15.77
C CYS A 478 -18.05 16.63 15.06
N ASP A 479 -18.95 16.55 14.07
CA ASP A 479 -19.48 17.73 13.37
C ASP A 479 -20.63 18.41 14.13
N ASN A 480 -21.13 17.80 15.22
CA ASN A 480 -22.21 18.33 16.04
C ASN A 480 -21.91 18.21 17.54
N THR A 481 -21.21 19.22 18.06
CA THR A 481 -20.78 19.29 19.47
C THR A 481 -21.91 19.40 20.50
N SER A 482 -23.18 19.47 20.08
CA SER A 482 -24.29 19.62 21.03
C SER A 482 -24.60 18.31 21.78
N CYS A 483 -24.23 17.14 21.25
CA CYS A 483 -24.59 15.83 21.79
C CYS A 483 -26.10 15.61 22.03
N PHE A 484 -27.01 16.50 21.60
CA PHE A 484 -28.45 16.38 21.86
C PHE A 484 -29.26 15.85 20.67
N ASP A 485 -28.88 16.19 19.43
CA ASP A 485 -29.58 15.74 18.20
C ASP A 485 -28.57 15.32 17.13
N PRO A 486 -28.11 14.06 17.13
CA PRO A 486 -27.09 13.62 16.19
C PRO A 486 -27.68 13.38 14.79
N PRO A 487 -26.95 13.71 13.71
CA PRO A 487 -27.36 13.32 12.36
C PRO A 487 -27.33 11.78 12.19
N ALA A 488 -27.88 11.29 11.08
CA ALA A 488 -27.68 9.90 10.68
C ALA A 488 -26.17 9.59 10.56
N PRO A 489 -25.75 8.33 10.76
CA PRO A 489 -24.34 7.95 10.61
C PRO A 489 -23.78 8.45 9.27
N HIS A 490 -22.68 9.20 9.34
CA HIS A 490 -21.99 9.77 8.20
C HIS A 490 -20.51 9.42 8.36
N TYR A 491 -20.03 8.50 7.52
CA TYR A 491 -18.68 7.96 7.65
C TYR A 491 -17.73 8.67 6.71
N ARG A 492 -16.49 8.89 7.16
CA ARG A 492 -15.40 9.25 6.25
C ARG A 492 -15.18 8.13 5.25
N VAL A 493 -15.19 6.88 5.73
CA VAL A 493 -15.12 5.68 4.92
C VAL A 493 -16.12 4.68 5.50
N GLY A 494 -17.04 4.16 4.68
CA GLY A 494 -17.98 3.11 5.08
C GLY A 494 -18.07 2.01 4.03
N VAL A 495 -18.33 0.77 4.44
CA VAL A 495 -18.55 -0.34 3.50
C VAL A 495 -20.01 -0.33 3.03
N VAL A 496 -20.20 -0.42 1.72
CA VAL A 496 -21.51 -0.68 1.11
C VAL A 496 -21.78 -2.18 1.22
N GLN A 497 -22.62 -2.57 2.18
CA GLN A 497 -22.89 -3.98 2.51
C GLN A 497 -23.92 -4.55 1.53
N ALA A 498 -23.53 -5.53 0.71
CA ALA A 498 -24.31 -5.97 -0.45
C ALA A 498 -25.71 -6.52 -0.13
N ASP A 499 -25.90 -7.06 1.07
CA ASP A 499 -27.18 -7.57 1.57
C ASP A 499 -28.19 -6.48 1.98
N GLY A 500 -27.72 -5.24 2.16
CA GLY A 500 -28.53 -4.09 2.57
C GLY A 500 -28.94 -4.08 4.03
N LEU A 501 -28.33 -4.90 4.90
CA LEU A 501 -28.70 -5.03 6.31
C LEU A 501 -28.01 -3.99 7.22
N ASN A 502 -26.84 -3.50 6.82
CA ASN A 502 -26.09 -2.41 7.47
C ASN A 502 -25.64 -2.70 8.92
N GLU A 503 -25.21 -3.93 9.21
CA GLU A 503 -24.73 -4.43 10.49
C GLU A 503 -23.54 -3.64 11.03
N LEU A 504 -22.58 -3.30 10.17
CA LEU A 504 -21.38 -2.55 10.57
C LEU A 504 -21.73 -1.15 11.10
N GLY A 505 -22.86 -0.59 10.66
CA GLY A 505 -23.30 0.75 11.03
C GLY A 505 -24.19 0.80 12.27
N VAL A 506 -24.46 -0.35 12.90
CA VAL A 506 -25.30 -0.44 14.10
C VAL A 506 -24.53 -1.07 15.28
N PRO A 507 -24.80 -0.63 16.51
CA PRO A 507 -24.18 -1.25 17.68
C PRO A 507 -24.54 -2.73 17.79
N THR A 508 -23.55 -3.59 18.04
CA THR A 508 -23.72 -5.05 18.17
C THR A 508 -24.81 -5.40 19.20
N PRO A 509 -25.94 -5.99 18.80
CA PRO A 509 -27.02 -6.40 19.69
C PRO A 509 -26.68 -7.70 20.44
N PRO A 510 -27.38 -8.00 21.56
CA PRO A 510 -27.31 -9.29 22.23
C PRO A 510 -28.30 -10.31 21.61
N PRO A 511 -27.90 -11.59 21.39
CA PRO A 511 -26.59 -12.17 21.63
C PRO A 511 -25.57 -11.75 20.55
N PRO A 512 -24.28 -11.66 20.89
CA PRO A 512 -23.24 -11.25 19.95
C PRO A 512 -23.00 -12.34 18.90
N ASN A 513 -23.14 -12.00 17.62
CA ASN A 513 -22.64 -12.79 16.50
C ASN A 513 -21.42 -12.07 15.90
N LEU A 514 -20.62 -12.80 15.12
CA LEU A 514 -19.44 -12.22 14.47
C LEU A 514 -19.79 -11.42 13.21
N GLU A 515 -21.02 -11.57 12.71
CA GLU A 515 -21.55 -10.89 11.52
C GLU A 515 -21.56 -9.35 11.71
N TYR A 516 -21.75 -8.84 12.94
CA TYR A 516 -21.59 -7.40 13.25
C TYR A 516 -20.15 -6.86 13.12
N PHE A 517 -19.16 -7.72 12.86
CA PHE A 517 -17.79 -7.31 12.54
C PHE A 517 -17.48 -7.44 11.04
N GLY A 518 -18.44 -7.91 10.24
CA GLY A 518 -18.36 -8.19 8.81
C GLY A 518 -18.66 -9.66 8.50
N ASP A 519 -19.32 -9.91 7.37
CA ASP A 519 -19.68 -11.26 6.92
C ASP A 519 -19.44 -11.50 5.41
N ARG A 520 -19.77 -12.69 4.92
CA ARG A 520 -19.54 -13.03 3.49
C ARG A 520 -20.63 -12.48 2.57
N GLU A 521 -21.74 -12.01 3.13
CA GLU A 521 -22.88 -11.43 2.44
C GLU A 521 -22.67 -9.93 2.16
N ASP A 522 -21.67 -9.30 2.77
CA ASP A 522 -21.21 -7.94 2.46
C ASP A 522 -20.59 -7.77 1.05
N PHE A 523 -20.05 -8.84 0.47
CA PHE A 523 -19.31 -8.80 -0.80
C PHE A 523 -20.23 -8.79 -2.03
N PHE A 524 -19.78 -8.20 -3.14
CA PHE A 524 -20.43 -8.30 -4.45
C PHE A 524 -19.66 -9.25 -5.39
N PRO A 525 -20.31 -10.23 -6.05
CA PRO A 525 -21.70 -10.61 -5.83
C PRO A 525 -21.88 -11.41 -4.52
N GLY A 526 -20.79 -11.84 -3.87
CA GLY A 526 -20.73 -12.46 -2.53
C GLY A 526 -21.68 -13.63 -2.28
N GLY A 527 -21.92 -13.94 -1.00
CA GLY A 527 -22.76 -15.07 -0.59
C GLY A 527 -24.19 -15.06 -1.16
N LEU A 528 -24.74 -13.87 -1.49
CA LEU A 528 -26.11 -13.68 -1.96
C LEU A 528 -26.27 -13.56 -3.47
N ALA A 529 -25.17 -13.59 -4.23
CA ALA A 529 -25.16 -13.34 -5.68
C ALA A 529 -25.80 -12.01 -6.10
N VAL A 530 -25.48 -10.93 -5.39
CA VAL A 530 -25.95 -9.57 -5.71
C VAL A 530 -25.21 -9.03 -6.94
N ARG A 531 -25.84 -9.13 -8.12
CA ARG A 531 -25.20 -8.79 -9.41
C ARG A 531 -25.38 -7.34 -9.85
N SER A 532 -25.99 -6.51 -9.01
CA SER A 532 -26.29 -5.12 -9.34
C SER A 532 -26.30 -4.23 -8.10
N TRP A 533 -25.65 -3.08 -8.21
CA TRP A 533 -25.67 -1.99 -7.24
C TRP A 533 -25.90 -0.67 -7.97
N THR A 534 -27.07 -0.06 -7.74
CA THR A 534 -27.53 1.13 -8.48
C THR A 534 -28.25 2.11 -7.56
N GLN A 535 -28.68 3.25 -8.09
CA GLN A 535 -29.42 4.27 -7.34
C GLN A 535 -30.82 3.81 -6.85
N SER A 536 -31.28 2.64 -7.31
CA SER A 536 -32.59 2.07 -6.98
C SER A 536 -32.51 0.74 -6.21
N THR A 537 -31.32 0.22 -5.94
CA THR A 537 -31.12 -0.98 -5.12
C THR A 537 -31.07 -0.63 -3.63
N THR A 538 -31.09 -1.66 -2.78
CA THR A 538 -30.77 -1.57 -1.35
C THR A 538 -29.61 -2.54 -1.09
N PRO A 539 -28.40 -2.06 -0.72
CA PRO A 539 -28.04 -0.65 -0.58
C PRO A 539 -28.03 0.08 -1.93
N SER A 540 -28.15 1.41 -1.90
CA SER A 540 -28.17 2.24 -3.11
C SER A 540 -26.80 2.87 -3.38
N SER A 541 -26.55 3.30 -4.62
CA SER A 541 -25.36 4.08 -4.99
C SER A 541 -25.53 5.61 -4.83
N ARG A 542 -26.51 6.05 -4.05
CA ARG A 542 -26.78 7.48 -3.80
C ARG A 542 -25.73 8.09 -2.87
N ASP A 543 -25.57 9.40 -2.97
CA ASP A 543 -24.74 10.15 -2.01
C ASP A 543 -25.42 10.25 -0.64
N TYR A 544 -24.70 10.72 0.38
CA TYR A 544 -25.22 10.90 1.74
C TYR A 544 -26.40 11.90 1.81
N ALA A 545 -26.55 12.79 0.82
CA ALA A 545 -27.71 13.68 0.68
C ALA A 545 -28.90 13.03 -0.05
N GLY A 546 -28.77 11.78 -0.50
CA GLY A 546 -29.80 11.01 -1.21
C GLY A 546 -29.91 11.32 -2.70
N ALA A 547 -29.03 12.12 -3.28
CA ALA A 547 -29.02 12.43 -4.71
C ALA A 547 -28.43 11.28 -5.53
N ASP A 548 -28.85 11.19 -6.80
CA ASP A 548 -28.27 10.24 -7.74
C ASP A 548 -26.83 10.64 -8.07
N THR A 549 -25.91 9.69 -7.96
CA THR A 549 -24.48 9.89 -8.21
C THR A 549 -24.12 9.64 -9.67
N GLY A 550 -25.00 9.01 -10.46
CA GLY A 550 -24.67 8.49 -11.78
C GLY A 550 -23.91 7.16 -11.75
N ILE A 551 -23.52 6.67 -10.57
CA ILE A 551 -22.81 5.40 -10.41
C ILE A 551 -23.79 4.23 -10.47
N ARG A 552 -23.56 3.26 -11.36
CA ARG A 552 -24.31 1.99 -11.42
C ARG A 552 -23.37 0.88 -11.79
N MET A 553 -23.33 -0.18 -10.99
CA MET A 553 -22.57 -1.37 -11.28
C MET A 553 -23.53 -2.53 -11.53
N THR A 554 -23.42 -3.19 -12.67
CA THR A 554 -24.29 -4.30 -13.09
C THR A 554 -23.47 -5.45 -13.64
N SER A 555 -24.13 -6.58 -13.91
CA SER A 555 -23.49 -7.77 -14.47
C SER A 555 -22.29 -8.24 -13.64
N ILE A 556 -22.33 -8.06 -12.31
CA ILE A 556 -21.19 -8.37 -11.44
C ILE A 556 -20.98 -9.89 -11.42
N VAL A 557 -19.75 -10.29 -11.73
CA VAL A 557 -19.24 -11.66 -11.69
C VAL A 557 -18.02 -11.67 -10.79
N GLY A 558 -17.85 -12.70 -9.95
CA GLY A 558 -16.73 -12.80 -9.02
C GLY A 558 -16.43 -14.24 -8.59
N ALA A 559 -15.75 -14.39 -7.44
CA ALA A 559 -15.20 -15.66 -6.96
C ALA A 559 -16.19 -16.84 -6.97
N GLN A 560 -17.44 -16.61 -6.56
CA GLN A 560 -18.49 -17.65 -6.56
C GLN A 560 -18.85 -18.20 -7.95
N ASP A 561 -18.54 -17.48 -9.02
CA ASP A 561 -18.77 -17.90 -10.40
C ASP A 561 -17.60 -18.74 -10.96
N GLY A 562 -16.61 -19.09 -10.11
CA GLY A 562 -15.42 -19.84 -10.49
C GLY A 562 -14.36 -18.99 -11.20
N VAL A 563 -14.42 -17.67 -11.05
CA VAL A 563 -13.44 -16.71 -11.59
C VAL A 563 -12.90 -15.82 -10.49
N ASP A 564 -11.57 -15.75 -10.37
CA ASP A 564 -10.93 -14.94 -9.31
C ASP A 564 -10.92 -13.44 -9.68
N THR A 565 -10.85 -13.12 -10.97
CA THR A 565 -10.94 -11.73 -11.46
C THR A 565 -12.40 -11.34 -11.56
N ALA A 566 -12.80 -10.32 -10.79
CA ALA A 566 -14.14 -9.79 -10.85
C ALA A 566 -14.34 -9.03 -12.17
N SER A 567 -15.54 -9.12 -12.75
CA SER A 567 -15.92 -8.34 -13.93
C SER A 567 -17.31 -7.74 -13.76
N PHE A 568 -17.50 -6.53 -14.26
CA PHE A 568 -18.76 -5.81 -14.14
C PHE A 568 -18.88 -4.73 -15.20
N ASP A 569 -20.13 -4.34 -15.49
CA ASP A 569 -20.45 -3.17 -16.28
C ASP A 569 -20.67 -2.00 -15.32
N LEU A 570 -19.98 -0.88 -15.57
CA LEU A 570 -20.00 0.30 -14.73
C LEU A 570 -20.51 1.51 -15.52
N SER A 571 -21.50 2.19 -14.94
CA SER A 571 -21.98 3.51 -15.33
C SER A 571 -21.42 4.57 -14.39
N VAL A 572 -20.93 5.68 -14.93
CA VAL A 572 -20.52 6.86 -14.14
C VAL A 572 -21.17 8.16 -14.63
N SER A 573 -22.33 8.06 -15.28
CA SER A 573 -23.00 9.17 -15.95
C SER A 573 -24.46 9.34 -15.52
N LEU A 574 -24.90 10.59 -15.48
CA LEU A 574 -26.32 10.96 -15.36
C LEU A 574 -27.05 11.00 -16.72
N ALA A 575 -26.33 10.76 -17.82
CA ALA A 575 -26.83 10.73 -19.20
C ALA A 575 -26.50 9.38 -19.87
N PRO A 576 -27.04 9.09 -21.07
CA PRO A 576 -26.55 7.99 -21.88
C PRO A 576 -25.05 8.12 -22.15
N ASP A 577 -24.34 7.00 -22.14
CA ASP A 577 -22.89 6.96 -22.34
C ASP A 577 -22.56 5.76 -23.21
N LEU A 578 -22.31 6.02 -24.50
CA LEU A 578 -22.22 5.01 -25.55
C LEU A 578 -20.76 4.80 -25.92
N LEU A 579 -20.23 3.64 -25.55
CA LEU A 579 -18.81 3.32 -25.64
C LEU A 579 -18.56 2.30 -26.72
N VAL A 580 -17.44 2.42 -27.42
CA VAL A 580 -17.00 1.40 -28.36
C VAL A 580 -16.53 0.16 -27.60
N GLN A 581 -17.37 -0.87 -27.55
CA GLN A 581 -17.06 -2.15 -26.90
C GLN A 581 -16.25 -3.07 -27.81
N GLY A 582 -16.48 -2.95 -29.12
CA GLY A 582 -15.79 -3.79 -30.09
C GLY A 582 -15.85 -3.22 -31.48
N THR A 583 -14.83 -3.54 -32.26
CA THR A 583 -14.78 -3.27 -33.69
C THR A 583 -14.65 -4.58 -34.44
N THR A 584 -15.30 -4.67 -35.59
CA THR A 584 -15.08 -5.76 -36.53
C THR A 584 -14.66 -5.15 -37.86
N ILE A 585 -13.40 -5.38 -38.21
CA ILE A 585 -12.85 -5.01 -39.51
C ILE A 585 -13.12 -6.16 -40.46
N ARG A 586 -13.65 -5.86 -41.65
CA ARG A 586 -13.74 -6.82 -42.74
C ARG A 586 -12.87 -6.34 -43.89
N ASP A 587 -11.69 -6.91 -43.93
CA ASP A 587 -10.67 -6.81 -44.97
C ASP A 587 -10.97 -7.79 -46.14
N GLY A 588 -12.21 -7.74 -46.66
CA GLY A 588 -12.71 -8.74 -47.62
C GLY A 588 -12.95 -8.22 -49.04
N GLY A 589 -12.68 -6.93 -49.28
CA GLY A 589 -12.99 -6.26 -50.54
C GLY A 589 -11.77 -5.99 -51.42
N SER A 590 -10.81 -5.22 -50.90
CA SER A 590 -9.63 -4.75 -51.64
C SER A 590 -8.28 -5.00 -50.95
N GLY A 591 -8.30 -5.57 -49.74
CA GLY A 591 -7.10 -5.98 -49.02
C GLY A 591 -6.88 -7.50 -49.00
N ASN A 592 -6.02 -7.96 -48.10
CA ASN A 592 -5.42 -9.29 -48.15
C ASN A 592 -6.10 -10.37 -47.28
N GLY A 593 -7.15 -10.01 -46.55
CA GLY A 593 -7.97 -10.91 -45.74
C GLY A 593 -7.35 -11.32 -44.39
N ASN A 594 -6.32 -10.61 -43.91
CA ASN A 594 -5.67 -10.90 -42.64
C ASN A 594 -6.39 -10.25 -41.43
N GLY A 595 -7.35 -9.36 -41.67
CA GLY A 595 -8.11 -8.66 -40.64
C GLY A 595 -7.36 -7.50 -39.97
N ILE A 596 -6.26 -7.04 -40.58
CA ILE A 596 -5.45 -5.89 -40.19
C ILE A 596 -5.55 -4.87 -41.32
N PRO A 597 -5.88 -3.60 -41.06
CA PRO A 597 -5.81 -2.59 -42.09
C PRO A 597 -4.36 -2.39 -42.54
N ASP A 598 -4.07 -2.59 -43.81
CA ASP A 598 -2.74 -2.41 -44.40
C ASP A 598 -2.70 -1.26 -45.43
N GLY A 599 -1.49 -0.77 -45.70
CA GLY A 599 -1.28 0.31 -46.67
C GLY A 599 -1.77 -0.06 -48.06
N GLY A 600 -2.72 0.72 -48.59
CA GLY A 600 -3.30 0.55 -49.93
C GLY A 600 -4.67 -0.13 -49.96
N GLU A 601 -5.23 -0.47 -48.81
CA GLU A 601 -6.49 -1.23 -48.70
C GLU A 601 -7.71 -0.32 -48.44
N SER A 602 -8.90 -0.82 -48.77
CA SER A 602 -10.21 -0.27 -48.38
C SER A 602 -10.99 -1.27 -47.56
N ASP A 603 -11.27 -0.88 -46.32
CA ASP A 603 -11.84 -1.73 -45.29
C ASP A 603 -13.22 -1.26 -44.86
N THR A 604 -14.04 -2.21 -44.41
CA THR A 604 -15.31 -1.91 -43.74
C THR A 604 -15.21 -2.16 -42.24
N LEU A 605 -15.85 -1.29 -41.47
CA LEU A 605 -15.79 -1.29 -40.02
C LEU A 605 -17.19 -1.32 -39.42
N LEU A 606 -17.52 -2.40 -38.70
CA LEU A 606 -18.67 -2.44 -37.80
C LEU A 606 -18.22 -2.04 -36.40
N VAL A 607 -19.05 -1.26 -35.72
CA VAL A 607 -18.80 -0.84 -34.34
C VAL A 607 -19.92 -1.37 -33.47
N THR A 608 -19.54 -2.06 -32.40
CA THR A 608 -20.43 -2.50 -31.34
C THR A 608 -20.32 -1.52 -30.19
N LEU A 609 -21.45 -0.92 -29.82
CA LEU A 609 -21.59 0.07 -28.77
C LEU A 609 -22.21 -0.57 -27.52
N HIS A 610 -21.61 -0.31 -26.36
CA HIS A 610 -22.20 -0.62 -25.06
C HIS A 610 -22.72 0.68 -24.44
N ASN A 611 -24.02 0.72 -24.10
CA ASN A 611 -24.57 1.84 -23.34
C ASN A 611 -24.32 1.62 -21.86
N ALA A 612 -23.27 2.25 -21.38
CA ALA A 612 -22.91 2.20 -19.99
C ALA A 612 -23.46 3.40 -19.21
N GLY A 613 -24.27 4.27 -19.81
CA GLY A 613 -24.96 5.37 -19.13
C GLY A 613 -26.41 5.04 -18.75
N THR A 614 -27.26 6.08 -18.71
CA THR A 614 -28.72 5.92 -18.66
C THR A 614 -29.29 5.49 -20.01
N ALA A 615 -30.55 5.05 -20.06
CA ALA A 615 -31.15 4.57 -21.30
C ALA A 615 -31.18 5.65 -22.41
N SER A 616 -30.83 5.28 -23.63
CA SER A 616 -30.80 6.17 -24.81
C SER A 616 -32.05 6.01 -25.69
N ALA A 617 -32.31 7.02 -26.53
CA ALA A 617 -33.13 6.85 -27.73
C ALA A 617 -32.32 6.22 -28.89
N ALA A 618 -32.94 6.06 -30.06
CA ALA A 618 -32.27 5.54 -31.26
C ALA A 618 -31.12 6.46 -31.71
N LEU A 619 -30.01 5.87 -32.17
CA LEU A 619 -28.74 6.56 -32.34
C LEU A 619 -28.44 6.90 -33.81
N THR A 620 -27.93 8.11 -34.03
CA THR A 620 -27.26 8.55 -35.26
C THR A 620 -25.76 8.61 -35.02
N LEU A 621 -24.94 8.03 -35.91
CA LEU A 621 -23.50 7.83 -35.70
C LEU A 621 -22.65 8.42 -36.84
N THR A 622 -21.49 9.01 -36.51
CA THR A 622 -20.53 9.56 -37.47
C THR A 622 -19.09 9.17 -37.13
N LEU A 623 -18.27 8.74 -38.09
CA LEU A 623 -16.87 8.33 -37.89
C LEU A 623 -15.91 9.21 -38.69
N SER A 624 -14.79 9.61 -38.06
CA SER A 624 -13.75 10.45 -38.65
C SER A 624 -12.36 10.15 -38.09
N THR A 625 -11.30 10.65 -38.74
CA THR A 625 -9.92 10.62 -38.23
C THR A 625 -9.15 11.83 -38.74
N SER A 626 -8.06 12.20 -38.05
CA SER A 626 -7.15 13.28 -38.45
C SER A 626 -5.87 12.77 -39.12
N ASP A 627 -5.68 11.45 -39.21
CA ASP A 627 -4.50 10.87 -39.85
C ASP A 627 -4.53 11.13 -41.37
N GLY A 628 -3.46 11.75 -41.88
CA GLY A 628 -3.35 12.12 -43.29
C GLY A 628 -3.20 10.93 -44.24
N ASN A 629 -2.96 9.72 -43.73
CA ASN A 629 -2.88 8.48 -44.51
C ASN A 629 -4.22 7.75 -44.58
N ILE A 630 -5.27 8.21 -43.91
CA ILE A 630 -6.59 7.57 -43.90
C ILE A 630 -7.63 8.47 -44.56
N ALA A 631 -8.43 7.92 -45.49
CA ALA A 631 -9.56 8.63 -46.09
C ALA A 631 -10.88 7.89 -45.86
N MET A 632 -11.87 8.59 -45.28
CA MET A 632 -13.21 8.08 -45.04
C MET A 632 -14.04 8.07 -46.34
N VAL A 633 -14.59 6.91 -46.71
CA VAL A 633 -15.47 6.74 -47.89
C VAL A 633 -16.95 6.85 -47.48
N ASP A 634 -17.33 6.16 -46.39
CA ASP A 634 -18.62 6.33 -45.74
C ASP A 634 -18.42 6.44 -44.22
N GLY A 635 -18.69 7.63 -43.70
CA GLY A 635 -18.54 7.97 -42.30
C GLY A 635 -19.84 8.00 -41.52
N ALA A 636 -20.99 7.56 -42.07
CA ALA A 636 -22.29 7.65 -41.39
C ALA A 636 -22.92 6.27 -41.11
N SER A 637 -23.58 6.14 -39.96
CA SER A 637 -24.33 4.92 -39.60
C SER A 637 -25.46 5.23 -38.60
N SER A 638 -26.22 4.21 -38.20
CA SER A 638 -27.25 4.28 -37.16
C SER A 638 -27.27 3.01 -36.30
N ALA A 639 -27.87 3.10 -35.11
CA ALA A 639 -28.08 1.97 -34.21
C ALA A 639 -29.43 2.12 -33.46
N PRO A 640 -30.06 1.01 -33.02
CA PRO A 640 -31.29 1.06 -32.23
C PRO A 640 -31.08 1.71 -30.85
N ALA A 641 -32.18 2.01 -30.15
CA ALA A 641 -32.15 2.49 -28.77
C ALA A 641 -31.48 1.45 -27.84
N ALA A 642 -30.70 1.93 -26.87
CA ALA A 642 -29.96 1.09 -25.95
C ALA A 642 -30.42 1.34 -24.50
N ALA A 643 -30.90 0.29 -23.83
CA ALA A 643 -31.12 0.34 -22.38
C ALA A 643 -29.78 0.47 -21.63
N SER A 644 -29.83 0.88 -20.35
CA SER A 644 -28.63 0.89 -19.50
C SER A 644 -28.05 -0.53 -19.38
N GLY A 645 -26.75 -0.68 -19.63
CA GLY A 645 -26.03 -1.97 -19.69
C GLY A 645 -26.22 -2.77 -20.98
N ALA A 646 -26.99 -2.27 -21.96
CA ALA A 646 -27.25 -3.00 -23.20
C ALA A 646 -26.17 -2.75 -24.27
N THR A 647 -25.97 -3.75 -25.13
CA THR A 647 -25.09 -3.64 -26.30
C THR A 647 -25.91 -3.55 -27.59
N VAL A 648 -25.52 -2.64 -28.48
CA VAL A 648 -26.12 -2.45 -29.82
C VAL A 648 -25.01 -2.38 -30.86
N THR A 649 -25.25 -2.86 -32.08
CA THR A 649 -24.26 -2.77 -33.18
C THR A 649 -24.79 -1.86 -34.28
N THR A 650 -23.88 -1.16 -34.95
CA THR A 650 -24.18 -0.35 -36.14
C THR A 650 -25.00 -1.16 -37.16
N ALA A 651 -26.10 -0.58 -37.64
CA ALA A 651 -26.97 -1.18 -38.64
C ALA A 651 -26.30 -1.30 -40.02
N THR A 652 -25.43 -0.34 -40.36
CA THR A 652 -24.60 -0.33 -41.58
C THR A 652 -23.13 -0.08 -41.23
N PRO A 653 -22.16 -0.71 -41.92
CA PRO A 653 -20.74 -0.52 -41.63
C PRO A 653 -20.22 0.85 -42.13
N PHE A 654 -19.20 1.38 -41.46
CA PHE A 654 -18.39 2.47 -41.98
C PHE A 654 -17.40 1.94 -43.04
N VAL A 655 -16.89 2.82 -43.90
CA VAL A 655 -15.91 2.46 -44.96
C VAL A 655 -14.78 3.48 -44.99
N PHE A 656 -13.52 3.02 -44.98
CA PHE A 656 -12.32 3.86 -45.09
C PHE A 656 -11.25 3.23 -46.00
N THR A 657 -10.22 4.01 -46.33
CA THR A 657 -9.06 3.60 -47.15
C THR A 657 -7.75 4.01 -46.50
N VAL A 658 -6.71 3.20 -46.64
CA VAL A 658 -5.35 3.46 -46.13
C VAL A 658 -4.40 3.78 -47.28
N ALA A 659 -3.60 4.83 -47.18
CA ALA A 659 -2.61 5.19 -48.19
C ALA A 659 -1.50 4.13 -48.32
N PRO A 660 -1.07 3.76 -49.53
CA PRO A 660 0.04 2.79 -49.72
C PRO A 660 1.38 3.19 -49.07
N SER A 661 1.58 4.49 -48.80
CA SER A 661 2.81 5.04 -48.21
C SER A 661 2.74 5.23 -46.69
N ALA A 662 1.69 4.72 -46.03
CA ALA A 662 1.55 4.87 -44.59
C ALA A 662 2.74 4.21 -43.85
N PRO A 663 3.32 4.85 -42.82
CA PRO A 663 4.38 4.23 -42.01
C PRO A 663 3.81 3.02 -41.28
N VAL A 664 4.55 1.93 -41.13
CA VAL A 664 4.05 0.72 -40.44
C VAL A 664 5.10 0.14 -39.48
N PRO A 665 4.70 -0.31 -38.28
CA PRO A 665 3.36 -0.16 -37.69
C PRO A 665 3.10 1.31 -37.29
N HIS A 666 1.85 1.78 -37.44
CA HIS A 666 1.45 3.10 -36.92
C HIS A 666 0.06 3.06 -36.27
N ALA A 667 -0.09 3.78 -35.16
CA ALA A 667 -1.36 3.90 -34.46
C ALA A 667 -2.20 5.04 -35.05
N VAL A 668 -3.44 4.76 -35.45
CA VAL A 668 -4.43 5.75 -35.91
C VAL A 668 -5.56 5.86 -34.93
N THR A 669 -5.81 7.08 -34.45
CA THR A 669 -6.99 7.40 -33.64
C THR A 669 -8.17 7.74 -34.54
N PHE A 670 -9.27 7.00 -34.37
CA PHE A 670 -10.58 7.28 -34.94
C PHE A 670 -11.48 7.95 -33.90
N THR A 671 -12.40 8.78 -34.39
CA THR A 671 -13.34 9.56 -33.59
C THR A 671 -14.76 9.26 -34.06
N LEU A 672 -15.55 8.60 -33.21
CA LEU A 672 -16.96 8.25 -33.42
C LEU A 672 -17.88 9.21 -32.66
N GLY A 673 -18.67 10.01 -33.35
CA GLY A 673 -19.77 10.79 -32.76
C GLY A 673 -21.07 10.00 -32.70
N TRP A 674 -21.85 10.19 -31.63
CA TRP A 674 -23.20 9.65 -31.48
C TRP A 674 -24.21 10.71 -31.00
N ASN A 675 -25.48 10.55 -31.38
CA ASN A 675 -26.58 11.44 -30.97
C ASN A 675 -27.89 10.66 -30.87
N ASP A 676 -28.64 10.83 -29.78
CA ASP A 676 -29.94 10.16 -29.54
C ASP A 676 -31.17 11.11 -29.63
N GLY A 677 -30.94 12.35 -30.03
CA GLY A 677 -31.92 13.43 -30.11
C GLY A 677 -31.98 14.35 -28.89
N THR A 678 -31.49 13.90 -27.74
CA THR A 678 -31.43 14.70 -26.49
C THR A 678 -29.98 14.90 -26.04
N SER A 679 -29.20 13.82 -26.05
CA SER A 679 -27.79 13.78 -25.68
C SER A 679 -26.95 13.42 -26.91
N SER A 680 -25.69 13.82 -26.87
CA SER A 680 -24.69 13.45 -27.87
C SER A 680 -23.33 13.32 -27.22
N GLY A 681 -22.48 12.47 -27.79
CA GLY A 681 -21.13 12.26 -27.32
C GLY A 681 -20.18 11.91 -28.45
N ILE A 682 -18.91 11.81 -28.11
CA ILE A 682 -17.84 11.41 -29.01
C ILE A 682 -16.99 10.39 -28.27
N GLU A 683 -16.64 9.31 -28.95
CA GLU A 683 -15.70 8.31 -28.47
C GLU A 683 -14.52 8.17 -29.41
N THR A 684 -13.33 7.93 -28.86
CA THR A 684 -12.14 7.67 -29.66
C THR A 684 -11.61 6.27 -29.42
N PHE A 685 -11.20 5.59 -30.48
CA PHE A 685 -10.50 4.31 -30.38
C PHE A 685 -9.35 4.30 -31.38
N THR A 686 -8.31 3.54 -31.05
CA THR A 686 -7.11 3.44 -31.89
C THR A 686 -7.10 2.11 -32.61
N LEU A 687 -6.83 2.15 -33.91
CA LEU A 687 -6.47 0.98 -34.70
C LEU A 687 -5.00 1.12 -35.08
N THR A 688 -4.20 0.07 -34.91
CA THR A 688 -2.82 0.08 -35.42
C THR A 688 -2.83 -0.51 -36.82
N ILE A 689 -2.32 0.26 -37.77
CA ILE A 689 -2.21 -0.10 -39.18
C ILE A 689 -0.87 -0.80 -39.39
N GLY A 690 -0.89 -1.90 -40.15
CA GLY A 690 0.32 -2.67 -40.47
C GLY A 690 1.03 -3.28 -39.26
N MET A 691 0.29 -3.76 -38.25
CA MET A 691 0.88 -4.54 -37.16
C MET A 691 1.50 -5.85 -37.68
N SER A 692 2.72 -6.16 -37.24
CA SER A 692 3.25 -7.51 -37.39
C SER A 692 2.63 -8.46 -36.36
N THR A 693 2.42 -9.71 -36.77
CA THR A 693 2.18 -10.80 -35.81
C THR A 693 3.52 -11.20 -35.20
N GLY A 694 3.62 -11.14 -33.87
CA GLY A 694 4.88 -11.39 -33.14
C GLY A 694 5.87 -10.22 -33.22
N LEU A 695 7.06 -10.44 -32.66
CA LEU A 695 8.14 -9.47 -32.52
C LEU A 695 9.46 -10.17 -32.85
N SER A 696 10.36 -9.49 -33.57
CA SER A 696 11.73 -9.96 -33.79
C SER A 696 12.68 -8.76 -33.96
N ALA A 697 13.81 -8.79 -33.27
CA ALA A 697 14.88 -7.79 -33.39
C ALA A 697 16.23 -8.40 -33.01
N ASP A 698 17.17 -8.41 -33.96
CA ASP A 698 18.58 -8.80 -33.79
C ASP A 698 19.51 -7.58 -33.65
N PHE A 699 18.96 -6.36 -33.77
CA PHE A 699 19.65 -5.07 -33.67
C PHE A 699 20.82 -4.82 -34.65
N GLU A 700 21.07 -5.72 -35.61
CA GLU A 700 22.15 -5.60 -36.62
C GLU A 700 21.95 -4.44 -37.60
N ALA A 701 20.69 -4.01 -37.80
CA ALA A 701 20.34 -2.83 -38.57
C ALA A 701 20.19 -1.56 -37.70
N GLY A 702 20.58 -1.62 -36.42
CA GLY A 702 20.37 -0.60 -35.41
C GLY A 702 19.03 -0.74 -34.68
N VAL A 703 18.58 0.35 -34.04
CA VAL A 703 17.41 0.34 -33.13
C VAL A 703 16.05 0.12 -33.84
N GLY A 704 15.96 0.40 -35.14
CA GLY A 704 14.72 0.23 -35.91
C GLY A 704 13.55 1.05 -35.35
N SER A 705 12.41 0.38 -35.10
CA SER A 705 11.20 0.97 -34.52
C SER A 705 11.14 0.91 -32.98
N TRP A 706 12.21 0.42 -32.33
CA TRP A 706 12.33 0.47 -30.88
C TRP A 706 12.64 1.89 -30.40
N SER A 707 12.28 2.19 -29.17
CA SER A 707 12.59 3.47 -28.52
C SER A 707 13.25 3.26 -27.16
N SER A 708 14.01 4.24 -26.68
CA SER A 708 14.59 4.21 -25.33
C SER A 708 14.44 5.55 -24.63
N GLY A 709 14.39 5.54 -23.30
CA GLY A 709 14.22 6.74 -22.50
C GLY A 709 14.25 6.50 -20.99
N PRO A 710 14.36 7.58 -20.20
CA PRO A 710 14.30 7.50 -18.75
C PRO A 710 12.88 7.14 -18.29
N VAL A 711 12.77 6.36 -17.22
CA VAL A 711 11.46 5.96 -16.65
C VAL A 711 10.84 7.08 -15.82
N ALA A 712 11.66 7.95 -15.22
CA ALA A 712 11.24 9.15 -14.51
C ALA A 712 11.86 10.42 -15.14
N PRO A 713 11.20 11.59 -15.07
CA PRO A 713 11.67 12.83 -15.73
C PRO A 713 13.09 13.30 -15.38
N ALA A 714 13.65 12.86 -14.25
CA ALA A 714 14.98 13.22 -13.78
C ALA A 714 16.03 12.11 -13.91
N ALA A 715 15.65 10.92 -14.42
CA ALA A 715 16.57 9.80 -14.54
C ALA A 715 17.47 9.92 -15.77
N ILE A 716 18.64 9.30 -15.68
CA ILE A 716 19.60 9.18 -16.79
C ILE A 716 19.13 8.04 -17.72
N ASN A 717 19.49 8.12 -19.00
CA ASN A 717 19.29 7.05 -19.97
C ASN A 717 20.56 6.85 -20.81
N GLU A 718 21.20 5.70 -20.63
CA GLU A 718 22.38 5.28 -21.38
C GLU A 718 22.11 4.14 -22.37
N TRP A 719 20.84 3.84 -22.70
CA TRP A 719 20.52 2.84 -23.73
C TRP A 719 21.01 3.27 -25.11
N HIS A 720 21.84 2.45 -25.75
CA HIS A 720 22.38 2.67 -27.09
C HIS A 720 22.73 1.36 -27.80
N VAL A 721 22.92 1.41 -29.13
CA VAL A 721 23.45 0.28 -29.90
C VAL A 721 24.95 0.14 -29.62
N SER A 722 25.41 -1.03 -29.22
CA SER A 722 26.80 -1.30 -28.86
C SER A 722 27.41 -2.39 -29.72
N THR A 723 28.68 -2.23 -30.05
CA THR A 723 29.53 -3.27 -30.70
C THR A 723 30.44 -3.97 -29.69
N THR A 724 30.38 -3.58 -28.42
CA THR A 724 31.26 -4.10 -27.36
C THR A 724 31.02 -5.59 -27.12
N ARG A 725 29.74 -5.99 -27.09
CA ARG A 725 29.29 -7.38 -26.97
C ARG A 725 28.07 -7.53 -27.86
N ALA A 726 27.99 -8.64 -28.57
CA ALA A 726 26.83 -9.05 -29.34
C ALA A 726 26.71 -10.58 -29.30
N HIS A 727 25.52 -11.08 -29.56
CA HIS A 727 25.19 -12.50 -29.69
C HIS A 727 24.59 -12.71 -31.08
N GLY A 728 25.05 -13.73 -31.82
CA GLY A 728 24.54 -14.01 -33.18
C GLY A 728 25.04 -13.05 -34.28
N GLY A 729 25.47 -11.84 -33.94
CA GLY A 729 25.94 -10.81 -34.89
C GLY A 729 27.06 -9.91 -34.35
N SER A 730 26.99 -8.62 -34.71
CA SER A 730 28.01 -7.59 -34.47
C SER A 730 27.56 -6.47 -33.54
N THR A 731 26.26 -6.35 -33.27
CA THR A 731 25.69 -5.30 -32.43
C THR A 731 24.64 -5.85 -31.48
N SER A 732 24.49 -5.22 -30.31
CA SER A 732 23.38 -5.45 -29.39
C SER A 732 22.89 -4.13 -28.80
N MET A 733 21.79 -4.14 -28.06
CA MET A 733 21.41 -2.97 -27.25
C MET A 733 22.09 -3.04 -25.88
N LYS A 734 22.70 -1.93 -25.45
CA LYS A 734 23.39 -1.79 -24.16
C LYS A 734 22.84 -0.62 -23.36
N VAL A 735 22.66 -0.79 -22.05
CA VAL A 735 22.60 0.30 -21.06
C VAL A 735 23.89 0.32 -20.24
N GLY A 736 24.39 1.53 -19.99
CA GLY A 736 25.71 1.84 -19.42
C GLY A 736 26.64 2.51 -20.43
N SER A 737 27.86 2.86 -20.03
CA SER A 737 28.78 3.64 -20.88
C SER A 737 29.05 3.03 -22.26
N SER A 738 29.17 3.90 -23.26
CA SER A 738 29.58 3.53 -24.64
C SER A 738 31.07 3.21 -24.79
N LEU A 739 31.89 3.42 -23.75
CA LEU A 739 33.32 3.12 -23.78
C LEU A 739 33.61 1.63 -23.62
N ASP A 740 34.63 1.15 -24.35
CA ASP A 740 35.10 -0.23 -24.29
C ASP A 740 35.68 -0.56 -22.88
N PRO A 741 35.20 -1.62 -22.22
CA PRO A 741 35.77 -2.19 -20.98
C PRO A 741 37.31 -2.26 -20.98
N SER A 742 37.88 -2.69 -22.12
CA SER A 742 39.31 -2.93 -22.31
C SER A 742 40.12 -1.69 -22.71
N GLY A 743 39.46 -0.56 -22.98
CA GLY A 743 40.10 0.70 -23.40
C GLY A 743 40.82 1.47 -22.27
N GLY A 744 41.45 2.59 -22.60
CA GLY A 744 42.00 3.53 -21.59
C GLY A 744 40.92 4.47 -21.05
N GLY A 745 40.67 4.48 -19.73
CA GLY A 745 39.67 5.33 -19.08
C GLY A 745 39.56 5.08 -17.57
N THR A 746 38.85 5.94 -16.83
CA THR A 746 38.50 5.72 -15.41
C THR A 746 37.39 4.66 -15.30
N ASN A 747 37.19 4.08 -14.10
CA ASN A 747 36.14 3.10 -13.89
C ASN A 747 34.74 3.69 -14.12
N ASP A 748 34.49 4.90 -13.61
CA ASP A 748 33.22 5.62 -13.79
C ASP A 748 32.90 5.83 -15.27
N ALA A 749 33.92 6.09 -16.10
CA ALA A 749 33.74 6.27 -17.54
C ALA A 749 33.45 4.97 -18.29
N LYS A 750 33.61 3.81 -17.66
CA LYS A 750 33.39 2.47 -18.25
C LYS A 750 32.18 1.75 -17.63
N SER A 751 31.56 2.36 -16.63
CA SER A 751 30.41 1.83 -15.90
C SER A 751 29.09 2.39 -16.45
N TYR A 752 27.97 1.99 -15.87
CA TYR A 752 26.71 2.73 -15.96
C TYR A 752 26.68 3.89 -14.95
N ALA A 753 25.77 4.83 -15.15
CA ALA A 753 25.61 6.01 -14.31
C ALA A 753 25.02 5.68 -12.93
N ASP A 754 25.36 6.51 -11.93
CA ASP A 754 24.71 6.50 -10.61
C ASP A 754 23.25 6.96 -10.76
N LEU A 755 22.35 6.39 -9.97
CA LEU A 755 20.91 6.69 -9.97
C LEU A 755 20.22 6.61 -11.34
N GLU A 756 20.67 5.70 -12.19
CA GLU A 756 20.06 5.45 -13.47
C GLU A 756 18.72 4.71 -13.30
N ASP A 757 17.73 5.07 -14.13
CA ASP A 757 16.47 4.34 -14.27
C ASP A 757 15.91 4.52 -15.69
N ALA A 758 16.25 3.57 -16.56
CA ALA A 758 16.06 3.69 -17.99
C ALA A 758 15.48 2.43 -18.63
N ALA A 759 14.74 2.60 -19.73
CA ALA A 759 14.11 1.50 -20.43
C ALA A 759 14.30 1.53 -21.96
N LEU A 760 14.40 0.34 -22.55
CA LEU A 760 14.29 0.04 -23.98
C LEU A 760 12.92 -0.58 -24.27
N VAL A 761 12.15 -0.01 -25.21
CA VAL A 761 10.72 -0.29 -25.44
C VAL A 761 10.46 -0.75 -26.87
N SER A 762 9.70 -1.84 -27.04
CA SER A 762 9.33 -2.39 -28.34
C SER A 762 8.25 -1.56 -29.06
N PRO A 763 8.12 -1.68 -30.40
CA PRO A 763 6.88 -1.28 -31.08
C PRO A 763 5.69 -2.11 -30.59
N MET A 764 4.47 -1.66 -30.89
CA MET A 764 3.25 -2.43 -30.68
C MET A 764 3.18 -3.58 -31.70
N PHE A 765 2.85 -4.79 -31.23
CA PHE A 765 2.69 -5.96 -32.09
C PHE A 765 1.50 -6.82 -31.64
N TYR A 766 0.98 -7.65 -32.53
CA TYR A 766 -0.06 -8.61 -32.16
C TYR A 766 0.57 -9.86 -31.56
N LEU A 767 0.26 -10.15 -30.30
CA LEU A 767 0.69 -11.33 -29.56
C LEU A 767 -0.32 -12.47 -29.73
N PRO A 768 0.06 -13.59 -30.39
CA PRO A 768 -0.78 -14.79 -30.41
C PRO A 768 -0.98 -15.35 -29.00
N PRO A 769 -2.15 -15.93 -28.68
CA PRO A 769 -2.35 -16.63 -27.40
C PRO A 769 -1.30 -17.72 -27.16
N GLY A 770 -0.87 -17.88 -25.91
CA GLY A 770 0.10 -18.92 -25.54
C GLY A 770 1.50 -18.69 -26.13
N SER A 771 1.96 -17.44 -26.17
CA SER A 771 3.30 -17.07 -26.67
C SER A 771 4.33 -16.94 -25.54
N GLN A 772 5.61 -16.84 -25.92
CA GLN A 772 6.73 -16.51 -25.04
C GLN A 772 7.60 -15.40 -25.67
N LEU A 773 8.25 -14.59 -24.83
CA LEU A 773 9.34 -13.70 -25.23
C LEU A 773 10.66 -14.44 -25.01
N ALA A 774 11.57 -14.43 -25.99
CA ALA A 774 12.91 -14.95 -25.84
C ALA A 774 13.93 -13.90 -26.27
N PHE A 775 15.02 -13.77 -25.52
CA PHE A 775 16.12 -12.85 -25.82
C PHE A 775 17.41 -13.35 -25.18
N TYR A 776 18.55 -12.83 -25.62
CA TYR A 776 19.84 -13.07 -24.97
C TYR A 776 20.20 -11.88 -24.09
N SER A 777 20.69 -12.20 -22.89
CA SER A 777 20.99 -11.27 -21.81
C SER A 777 22.42 -11.47 -21.33
N TRP A 778 23.16 -10.38 -21.20
CA TRP A 778 24.45 -10.34 -20.51
C TRP A 778 24.49 -9.10 -19.63
N ILE A 779 24.54 -9.26 -18.32
CA ILE A 779 24.41 -8.13 -17.36
C ILE A 779 25.54 -8.13 -16.37
N ASP A 780 26.36 -7.10 -16.31
CA ASP A 780 27.36 -6.92 -15.26
C ASP A 780 26.97 -5.75 -14.36
N ALA A 781 26.45 -6.06 -13.17
CA ALA A 781 25.91 -5.08 -12.21
C ALA A 781 26.30 -5.40 -10.76
N GLU A 782 26.24 -4.39 -9.89
CA GLU A 782 26.72 -4.46 -8.52
C GLU A 782 25.87 -5.39 -7.63
N THR A 783 26.57 -6.25 -6.87
CA THR A 783 25.93 -7.13 -5.88
C THR A 783 26.56 -7.04 -4.50
N GLU A 784 25.74 -7.15 -3.45
CA GLU A 784 26.21 -7.37 -2.07
C GLU A 784 26.62 -8.84 -1.82
N GLY A 785 26.30 -9.72 -2.78
CA GLY A 785 26.59 -11.15 -2.72
C GLY A 785 25.41 -11.96 -2.18
N GLY A 786 25.50 -13.29 -2.33
CA GLY A 786 24.36 -14.17 -2.02
C GLY A 786 23.17 -13.88 -2.92
N THR A 787 22.06 -13.45 -2.32
CA THR A 787 20.79 -13.11 -3.00
C THR A 787 20.59 -11.60 -3.19
N MET A 788 21.50 -10.78 -2.67
CA MET A 788 21.33 -9.34 -2.54
C MET A 788 22.13 -8.58 -3.60
N ALA A 789 21.51 -7.56 -4.17
CA ALA A 789 22.10 -6.67 -5.17
C ALA A 789 21.92 -5.20 -4.81
N PHE A 790 22.80 -4.33 -5.31
CA PHE A 790 22.57 -2.88 -5.22
C PHE A 790 21.91 -2.35 -6.50
N ASP A 791 22.26 -2.96 -7.64
CA ASP A 791 21.80 -2.57 -8.96
C ASP A 791 21.24 -3.78 -9.73
N GLY A 792 20.41 -3.53 -10.74
CA GLY A 792 19.98 -4.60 -11.63
C GLY A 792 18.87 -4.25 -12.62
N ALA A 793 18.43 -5.26 -13.36
CA ALA A 793 17.49 -5.09 -14.47
C ALA A 793 16.37 -6.13 -14.51
N ARG A 794 15.24 -5.77 -15.13
CA ARG A 794 14.09 -6.65 -15.32
C ARG A 794 13.34 -6.40 -16.64
N VAL A 795 12.39 -7.27 -16.97
CA VAL A 795 11.54 -7.17 -18.18
C VAL A 795 10.07 -6.97 -17.79
N GLU A 796 9.38 -6.11 -18.54
CA GLU A 796 8.00 -5.70 -18.27
C GLU A 796 7.14 -5.69 -19.55
N VAL A 797 5.81 -5.84 -19.41
CA VAL A 797 4.82 -5.86 -20.51
C VAL A 797 3.77 -4.77 -20.30
N SER A 798 3.23 -4.23 -21.39
CA SER A 798 2.05 -3.37 -21.42
C SER A 798 1.05 -3.90 -22.44
N VAL A 799 -0.20 -4.10 -22.00
CA VAL A 799 -1.31 -4.58 -22.85
C VAL A 799 -2.13 -3.38 -23.31
N ARG A 800 -2.29 -3.22 -24.63
CA ARG A 800 -3.05 -2.12 -25.24
C ARG A 800 -2.66 -0.71 -24.74
N GLY A 801 -1.40 -0.52 -24.34
CA GLY A 801 -0.90 0.77 -23.81
C GLY A 801 -1.27 1.06 -22.35
N GLY A 802 -1.68 0.04 -21.58
CA GLY A 802 -1.92 0.13 -20.14
C GLY A 802 -0.64 0.25 -19.29
N PRO A 803 -0.75 0.15 -17.94
CA PRO A 803 0.40 0.20 -17.04
C PRO A 803 1.42 -0.92 -17.34
N TRP A 804 2.67 -0.68 -16.95
CA TRP A 804 3.77 -1.65 -17.12
C TRP A 804 3.79 -2.65 -15.96
N GLU A 805 3.77 -3.94 -16.29
CA GLU A 805 3.76 -5.05 -15.34
C GLU A 805 5.04 -5.91 -15.48
N PRO A 806 5.65 -6.40 -14.38
CA PRO A 806 6.77 -7.32 -14.47
C PRO A 806 6.37 -8.66 -15.12
N ILE A 807 7.26 -9.21 -15.94
CA ILE A 807 7.07 -10.54 -16.55
C ILE A 807 7.89 -11.58 -15.80
N ALA A 808 7.28 -12.75 -15.54
CA ALA A 808 7.99 -13.92 -15.04
C ALA A 808 8.96 -14.47 -16.10
N VAL A 809 10.15 -14.88 -15.67
CA VAL A 809 11.19 -15.42 -16.55
C VAL A 809 11.62 -16.82 -16.14
N ASP A 810 11.92 -17.67 -17.12
CA ASP A 810 12.42 -19.03 -16.91
C ASP A 810 13.70 -18.99 -16.06
N GLY A 811 13.70 -19.77 -14.97
CA GLY A 811 14.75 -19.77 -13.94
C GLY A 811 14.79 -18.52 -13.05
N GLY A 812 13.83 -17.59 -13.14
CA GLY A 812 13.75 -16.39 -12.30
C GLY A 812 14.90 -15.38 -12.49
N TYR A 813 14.82 -14.30 -11.72
CA TYR A 813 15.76 -13.18 -11.76
C TYR A 813 17.02 -13.43 -10.92
N GLY A 814 16.89 -14.07 -9.76
CA GLY A 814 18.00 -14.61 -8.97
C GLY A 814 18.69 -13.64 -8.00
N HIS A 815 18.39 -12.34 -8.07
CA HIS A 815 18.76 -11.35 -7.04
C HIS A 815 17.57 -10.44 -6.72
N GLN A 816 17.61 -9.84 -5.53
CA GLN A 816 16.75 -8.74 -5.14
C GLN A 816 17.63 -7.54 -4.85
N ILE A 817 17.23 -6.36 -5.31
CA ILE A 817 17.92 -5.14 -4.85
C ILE A 817 17.63 -4.94 -3.37
N THR A 818 18.67 -4.69 -2.55
CA THR A 818 18.52 -4.52 -1.10
C THR A 818 17.63 -3.34 -0.76
N PHE A 819 17.00 -3.39 0.41
CA PHE A 819 16.10 -2.34 0.87
C PHE A 819 16.81 -1.05 1.30
N ASP A 820 18.11 -1.13 1.59
CA ASP A 820 18.97 0.01 1.92
C ASP A 820 19.72 0.60 0.70
N SER A 821 19.46 0.10 -0.52
CA SER A 821 19.93 0.69 -1.78
C SER A 821 19.07 1.88 -2.20
N GLY A 822 19.66 2.93 -2.79
CA GLY A 822 18.93 4.03 -3.41
C GLY A 822 18.29 3.76 -4.76
N ALA A 823 18.52 2.58 -5.36
CA ALA A 823 17.98 2.27 -6.68
C ALA A 823 16.45 2.31 -6.71
N SER A 824 15.85 2.69 -7.85
CA SER A 824 14.40 2.78 -8.01
C SER A 824 13.71 1.41 -8.03
N LEU A 825 14.47 0.37 -8.39
CA LEU A 825 14.06 -1.03 -8.31
C LEU A 825 14.40 -1.68 -6.95
N ARG A 826 14.70 -0.92 -5.88
CA ARG A 826 14.96 -1.50 -4.54
C ARG A 826 13.82 -2.38 -4.05
N GLY A 827 14.16 -3.50 -3.43
CA GLY A 827 13.20 -4.55 -3.06
C GLY A 827 12.60 -5.32 -4.24
N SER A 828 12.90 -4.97 -5.49
CA SER A 828 12.44 -5.70 -6.67
C SER A 828 13.40 -6.79 -7.10
N ASP A 829 12.86 -7.73 -7.84
CA ASP A 829 13.60 -8.84 -8.41
C ASP A 829 14.25 -8.42 -9.71
N VAL A 830 15.55 -8.71 -9.80
CA VAL A 830 16.39 -8.23 -10.88
C VAL A 830 17.43 -9.28 -11.29
N PHE A 831 17.79 -9.25 -12.56
CA PHE A 831 19.08 -9.76 -12.99
C PHE A 831 20.16 -8.81 -12.45
N SER A 832 21.23 -9.38 -11.90
CA SER A 832 22.39 -8.65 -11.40
C SER A 832 23.60 -9.61 -11.29
N GLY A 833 24.74 -9.11 -10.84
CA GLY A 833 26.00 -9.85 -10.76
C GLY A 833 26.76 -9.85 -12.08
N SER A 834 27.74 -10.75 -12.24
CA SER A 834 28.62 -10.80 -13.41
C SER A 834 28.61 -12.17 -14.11
N PRO A 835 27.83 -12.37 -15.17
CA PRO A 835 27.76 -13.59 -15.93
C PRO A 835 29.01 -13.71 -16.79
N GLN A 836 29.58 -14.92 -16.83
CA GLN A 836 30.75 -15.21 -17.65
C GLN A 836 30.38 -15.41 -19.13
N THR A 837 29.10 -15.58 -19.45
CA THR A 837 28.59 -15.91 -20.79
C THR A 837 27.18 -15.32 -20.99
N TRP A 838 26.78 -15.10 -22.24
CA TRP A 838 25.39 -14.76 -22.58
C TRP A 838 24.42 -15.82 -22.08
N ARG A 839 23.28 -15.38 -21.52
CA ARG A 839 22.16 -16.21 -21.08
C ARG A 839 21.00 -16.01 -22.03
N ARG A 840 20.47 -17.09 -22.60
CA ARG A 840 19.14 -17.05 -23.20
C ARG A 840 18.10 -16.95 -22.09
N VAL A 841 17.30 -15.88 -22.10
CA VAL A 841 16.18 -15.66 -21.19
C VAL A 841 14.89 -15.92 -21.96
N VAL A 842 13.94 -16.59 -21.31
CA VAL A 842 12.58 -16.77 -21.81
C VAL A 842 11.65 -16.16 -20.78
N ALA A 843 10.70 -15.34 -21.21
CA ALA A 843 9.66 -14.75 -20.36
C ALA A 843 8.29 -15.26 -20.79
N ASP A 844 7.45 -15.59 -19.81
CA ASP A 844 6.13 -16.18 -20.03
C ASP A 844 5.12 -15.09 -20.42
N LEU A 845 4.63 -15.15 -21.66
CA LEU A 845 3.59 -14.25 -22.16
C LEU A 845 2.23 -14.95 -22.29
N SER A 846 2.07 -16.18 -21.78
CA SER A 846 0.86 -16.98 -21.99
C SER A 846 -0.41 -16.38 -21.39
N ALA A 847 -0.30 -15.54 -20.36
CA ALA A 847 -1.40 -14.81 -19.75
C ALA A 847 -1.92 -13.66 -20.63
N TYR A 848 -1.20 -13.29 -21.70
CA TYR A 848 -1.48 -12.14 -22.54
C TYR A 848 -1.82 -12.57 -23.98
N SER A 849 -2.62 -11.76 -24.67
CA SER A 849 -2.89 -11.92 -26.10
C SER A 849 -3.43 -10.61 -26.71
N GLY A 850 -3.31 -10.47 -28.02
CA GLY A 850 -3.70 -9.27 -28.75
C GLY A 850 -2.60 -8.20 -28.78
N PRO A 851 -2.94 -6.90 -28.96
CA PRO A 851 -1.94 -5.84 -29.07
C PRO A 851 -1.17 -5.61 -27.76
N VAL A 852 0.16 -5.73 -27.79
CA VAL A 852 1.06 -5.55 -26.64
C VAL A 852 2.37 -4.84 -26.98
N GLN A 853 3.07 -4.35 -25.96
CA GLN A 853 4.47 -3.92 -25.98
C GLN A 853 5.26 -4.58 -24.84
N VAL A 854 6.58 -4.73 -25.03
CA VAL A 854 7.50 -5.18 -23.99
C VAL A 854 8.60 -4.15 -23.77
N ARG A 855 9.17 -4.08 -22.56
CA ARG A 855 10.35 -3.25 -22.26
C ARG A 855 11.37 -3.94 -21.36
N PHE A 856 12.62 -3.49 -21.51
CA PHE A 856 13.77 -3.89 -20.69
C PHE A 856 14.19 -2.69 -19.82
N ARG A 857 14.12 -2.80 -18.49
CA ARG A 857 14.37 -1.71 -17.54
C ARG A 857 15.58 -2.01 -16.65
N PHE A 858 16.46 -1.04 -16.46
CA PHE A 858 17.65 -1.12 -15.60
C PHE A 858 17.63 -0.01 -14.55
N SER A 859 18.08 -0.30 -13.31
CA SER A 859 18.24 0.70 -12.26
C SER A 859 19.48 0.50 -11.39
N SER A 860 20.11 1.61 -10.97
CA SER A 860 21.30 1.66 -10.12
C SER A 860 21.14 2.57 -8.88
N ASN A 861 22.00 2.35 -7.87
CA ASN A 861 22.06 3.10 -6.60
C ASN A 861 22.85 4.42 -6.71
N GLU A 862 23.08 5.09 -5.57
CA GLU A 862 23.78 6.37 -5.46
C GLU A 862 25.27 6.32 -5.83
N VAL A 863 25.90 5.15 -5.76
CA VAL A 863 27.35 5.03 -5.83
C VAL A 863 27.76 3.68 -6.43
N ASN A 864 28.17 3.69 -7.70
CA ASN A 864 28.71 2.52 -8.38
C ASN A 864 30.20 2.26 -8.04
N GLN A 865 30.57 2.27 -6.75
CA GLN A 865 31.98 2.17 -6.35
C GLN A 865 32.51 0.72 -6.33
N PRO A 866 33.78 0.49 -6.71
CA PRO A 866 34.41 -0.81 -6.54
C PRO A 866 34.53 -1.17 -5.04
N PHE A 867 34.30 -2.44 -4.70
CA PHE A 867 34.74 -3.05 -3.45
C PHE A 867 36.28 -3.05 -3.34
N SER A 868 36.89 -1.91 -3.02
CA SER A 868 38.13 -1.72 -2.26
C SER A 868 38.78 -0.36 -2.55
N SER A 869 39.23 0.31 -1.50
CA SER A 869 40.26 1.35 -1.58
C SER A 869 41.63 0.69 -1.84
N GLY A 870 41.89 0.33 -3.10
CA GLY A 870 43.14 -0.30 -3.55
C GLY A 870 43.16 -0.59 -5.06
N GLY A 871 44.34 -0.92 -5.61
CA GLY A 871 44.60 -1.08 -7.05
C GLY A 871 43.91 -2.25 -7.80
N LEU A 872 42.77 -2.74 -7.29
CA LEU A 872 41.92 -3.76 -7.93
C LEU A 872 40.48 -3.25 -8.05
N ALA A 873 40.32 -2.02 -8.56
CA ALA A 873 39.03 -1.41 -8.80
C ALA A 873 38.31 -2.13 -9.96
N ARG A 874 37.21 -2.84 -9.68
CA ARG A 874 36.33 -3.48 -10.68
C ARG A 874 35.32 -2.44 -11.20
N TYR A 875 35.06 -2.43 -12.50
CA TYR A 875 33.97 -1.66 -13.12
C TYR A 875 32.87 -2.64 -13.56
N TYR A 876 31.61 -2.18 -13.56
CA TYR A 876 30.44 -2.97 -13.95
C TYR A 876 29.90 -2.44 -15.28
N GLU A 877 29.86 -3.28 -16.33
CA GLU A 877 29.61 -2.79 -17.68
C GLU A 877 28.15 -2.40 -17.98
N GLY A 878 27.20 -2.78 -17.12
CA GLY A 878 25.76 -2.60 -17.35
C GLY A 878 25.12 -3.80 -18.04
N TRP A 879 24.05 -3.58 -18.80
CA TRP A 879 23.23 -4.67 -19.35
C TRP A 879 23.13 -4.63 -20.87
N TYR A 880 23.31 -5.79 -21.49
CA TYR A 880 23.19 -6.03 -22.92
C TYR A 880 22.03 -6.97 -23.22
N VAL A 881 21.24 -6.61 -24.24
CA VAL A 881 20.07 -7.34 -24.73
C VAL A 881 20.20 -7.55 -26.23
N ASP A 882 19.98 -8.78 -26.68
CA ASP A 882 20.15 -9.17 -28.08
C ASP A 882 19.17 -10.27 -28.51
N ASP A 883 19.05 -10.49 -29.83
CA ASP A 883 18.29 -11.59 -30.45
C ASP A 883 16.86 -11.75 -29.86
N VAL A 884 16.12 -10.65 -29.79
CA VAL A 884 14.76 -10.60 -29.24
C VAL A 884 13.77 -11.24 -30.20
N SER A 885 12.91 -12.11 -29.69
CA SER A 885 11.87 -12.76 -30.49
C SER A 885 10.64 -13.12 -29.65
N VAL A 886 9.47 -13.11 -30.29
CA VAL A 886 8.24 -13.66 -29.76
C VAL A 886 7.79 -14.82 -30.63
N ALA A 887 7.49 -15.96 -30.01
CA ALA A 887 7.06 -17.16 -30.69
C ALA A 887 6.01 -17.90 -29.87
N PRO A 888 5.21 -18.79 -30.50
CA PRO A 888 4.36 -19.72 -29.76
C PRO A 888 5.19 -20.46 -28.71
N ARG A 889 4.62 -20.58 -27.53
CA ARG A 889 5.23 -21.32 -26.44
C ARG A 889 5.12 -22.81 -26.73
N VAL A 890 6.14 -23.37 -27.37
CA VAL A 890 6.29 -24.82 -27.51
C VAL A 890 6.71 -25.36 -26.15
N ASN A 891 6.10 -26.47 -25.68
CA ASN A 891 6.53 -27.22 -24.49
C ASN A 891 8.04 -27.08 -24.31
N PRO A 892 8.53 -26.64 -23.14
CA PRO A 892 9.91 -26.19 -22.98
C PRO A 892 10.83 -27.25 -23.57
N GLY A 893 11.43 -26.93 -24.72
CA GLY A 893 12.56 -27.69 -25.25
C GLY A 893 13.60 -27.83 -24.15
N PRO A 894 14.49 -28.83 -24.24
CA PRO A 894 15.15 -29.48 -23.10
C PRO A 894 15.38 -28.53 -21.95
N THR A 895 14.59 -28.76 -20.90
CA THR A 895 14.60 -28.07 -19.62
C THR A 895 16.01 -27.61 -19.24
N PRO A 896 16.25 -26.32 -18.98
CA PRO A 896 17.47 -25.92 -18.28
C PRO A 896 17.55 -26.77 -17.02
N ALA A 897 18.54 -27.65 -16.91
CA ALA A 897 18.62 -28.62 -15.82
C ALA A 897 19.00 -27.99 -14.46
N VAL A 898 18.87 -26.67 -14.32
CA VAL A 898 19.45 -25.91 -13.22
C VAL A 898 18.39 -25.00 -12.61
N ILE A 899 18.04 -25.32 -11.37
CA ILE A 899 17.27 -24.46 -10.47
C ILE A 899 18.12 -23.22 -10.20
N SER A 900 17.59 -22.01 -10.42
CA SER A 900 18.21 -20.81 -9.85
C SER A 900 18.13 -20.96 -8.34
N PHE A 901 19.26 -21.16 -7.67
CA PHE A 901 19.31 -21.35 -6.22
C PHE A 901 20.46 -20.56 -5.66
N LYS A 902 20.14 -19.58 -4.82
CA LYS A 902 21.12 -18.76 -4.11
C LYS A 902 20.80 -18.74 -2.62
N GLY A 903 21.84 -18.58 -1.81
CA GLY A 903 21.73 -18.43 -0.36
C GLY A 903 22.66 -17.33 0.13
N GLY A 904 22.20 -16.49 1.05
CA GLY A 904 23.00 -15.42 1.64
C GLY A 904 22.33 -14.82 2.89
N PRO A 905 23.09 -14.17 3.79
CA PRO A 905 24.56 -14.07 3.82
C PRO A 905 25.22 -15.42 4.10
N ASN A 906 26.46 -15.63 3.64
CA ASN A 906 27.19 -16.89 3.83
C ASN A 906 28.71 -16.64 3.83
N PRO A 907 29.43 -16.81 4.96
CA PRO A 907 28.96 -17.37 6.23
C PRO A 907 27.94 -16.46 6.95
N PHE A 908 27.03 -17.07 7.72
CA PHE A 908 26.11 -16.34 8.61
C PHE A 908 26.42 -16.62 10.08
N ARG A 909 26.12 -15.66 10.96
CA ARG A 909 26.57 -15.64 12.37
C ARG A 909 25.42 -15.76 13.38
N VAL A 910 25.60 -16.52 14.44
CA VAL A 910 24.67 -16.55 15.58
C VAL A 910 25.42 -16.04 16.81
N ASN A 911 25.04 -14.87 17.32
CA ASN A 911 25.79 -14.18 18.37
C ASN A 911 24.87 -13.89 19.58
N HIS A 912 25.25 -14.27 20.80
CA HIS A 912 24.53 -13.94 22.05
C HIS A 912 22.99 -14.17 22.07
N GLY A 913 22.48 -15.16 21.33
CA GLY A 913 21.03 -15.39 21.23
C GLY A 913 20.33 -14.61 20.11
N PHE A 914 21.05 -13.74 19.40
CA PHE A 914 20.66 -13.16 18.13
C PHE A 914 21.08 -14.09 16.99
N THR A 915 20.11 -14.71 16.31
CA THR A 915 20.36 -15.48 15.10
C THR A 915 20.28 -14.54 13.91
N SER A 916 21.40 -14.18 13.27
CA SER A 916 21.29 -13.81 11.86
C SER A 916 20.81 -15.06 11.12
N ALA A 917 20.03 -14.86 10.06
CA ALA A 917 19.43 -15.95 9.31
C ALA A 917 20.00 -15.95 7.89
N ILE A 918 20.17 -17.14 7.30
CA ILE A 918 20.54 -17.26 5.89
C ILE A 918 19.26 -17.40 5.07
N SER A 919 19.03 -16.49 4.14
CA SER A 919 17.92 -16.53 3.20
C SER A 919 18.32 -17.29 1.96
N PHE A 920 17.40 -18.14 1.50
CA PHE A 920 17.48 -18.89 0.26
C PHE A 920 16.44 -18.35 -0.71
N ARG A 921 16.87 -18.19 -1.95
CA ARG A 921 16.04 -17.75 -3.06
C ARG A 921 16.16 -18.76 -4.19
N PHE A 922 15.03 -19.24 -4.68
CA PHE A 922 15.01 -20.15 -5.82
C PHE A 922 13.71 -20.18 -6.58
N SER A 923 13.79 -20.53 -7.85
CA SER A 923 12.62 -20.75 -8.70
C SER A 923 12.64 -22.16 -9.27
N ALA A 924 11.48 -22.63 -9.71
CA ALA A 924 11.43 -23.83 -10.53
C ALA A 924 12.36 -23.66 -11.76
N HIS A 925 12.87 -24.77 -12.29
CA HIS A 925 13.76 -24.73 -13.45
C HIS A 925 13.11 -24.14 -14.71
N ASP A 926 11.78 -24.17 -14.76
CA ASP A 926 10.97 -23.54 -15.80
C ASP A 926 10.65 -22.07 -15.47
N GLY A 927 10.98 -21.60 -14.25
CA GLY A 927 10.74 -20.23 -13.76
C GLY A 927 9.29 -19.79 -13.84
N LEU A 928 8.34 -20.73 -13.82
CA LEU A 928 6.91 -20.42 -13.92
C LEU A 928 6.25 -20.35 -12.56
N PRO A 929 5.15 -19.58 -12.45
CA PRO A 929 4.26 -19.71 -11.31
C PRO A 929 3.71 -21.13 -11.25
N HIS A 930 3.84 -21.77 -10.09
CA HIS A 930 3.25 -23.09 -9.82
C HIS A 930 2.31 -22.97 -8.62
N PRO A 931 1.04 -22.55 -8.83
CA PRO A 931 0.08 -22.42 -7.75
C PRO A 931 -0.07 -23.74 -6.97
N GLY A 932 0.12 -23.68 -5.66
CA GLY A 932 0.06 -24.85 -4.77
C GLY A 932 1.34 -25.68 -4.66
N LEU A 933 2.41 -25.35 -5.40
CA LEU A 933 3.72 -25.94 -5.18
C LEU A 933 4.34 -25.36 -3.91
N VAL A 934 4.69 -26.22 -2.95
CA VAL A 934 5.35 -25.82 -1.70
C VAL A 934 6.67 -26.58 -1.58
N PRO A 935 7.73 -26.10 -2.22
CA PRO A 935 9.03 -26.75 -2.16
C PRO A 935 9.60 -26.65 -0.75
N LYS A 936 10.41 -27.64 -0.36
CA LYS A 936 11.09 -27.65 0.94
C LYS A 936 12.60 -27.61 0.75
N ILE A 937 13.28 -26.84 1.59
CA ILE A 937 14.74 -26.89 1.69
C ILE A 937 15.11 -27.77 2.87
N LYS A 938 15.94 -28.78 2.61
CA LYS A 938 16.50 -29.66 3.65
C LYS A 938 17.94 -29.26 3.91
N VAL A 939 18.27 -28.93 5.14
CA VAL A 939 19.63 -28.60 5.59
C VAL A 939 20.26 -29.85 6.19
N PHE A 940 21.44 -30.20 5.70
CA PHE A 940 22.23 -31.34 6.16
C PHE A 940 23.55 -30.88 6.77
N ASP A 941 24.07 -31.62 7.75
CA ASP A 941 25.44 -31.42 8.22
C ASP A 941 26.47 -32.10 7.30
N LEU A 942 27.76 -31.96 7.62
CA LEU A 942 28.87 -32.61 6.89
C LEU A 942 28.78 -34.15 6.84
N LEU A 943 28.06 -34.78 7.77
CA LEU A 943 27.87 -36.23 7.83
C LEU A 943 26.62 -36.69 7.05
N GLY A 944 25.91 -35.76 6.40
CA GLY A 944 24.69 -36.03 5.66
C GLY A 944 23.46 -36.26 6.55
N ARG A 945 23.53 -35.91 7.83
CA ARG A 945 22.38 -36.00 8.74
C ARG A 945 21.48 -34.79 8.51
N LEU A 946 20.16 -35.03 8.44
CA LEU A 946 19.17 -33.95 8.33
C LEU A 946 19.18 -33.13 9.62
N VAL A 947 19.36 -31.82 9.47
CA VAL A 947 19.45 -30.84 10.57
C VAL A 947 18.14 -30.08 10.68
N ARG A 948 17.59 -29.65 9.54
CA ARG A 948 16.38 -28.84 9.47
C ARG A 948 15.66 -29.08 8.14
N THR A 949 14.33 -29.12 8.17
CA THR A 949 13.50 -28.90 6.98
C THR A 949 12.88 -27.51 7.08
N LEU A 950 13.07 -26.72 6.03
CA LEU A 950 12.49 -25.39 5.85
C LEU A 950 11.37 -25.54 4.84
N ASP A 951 10.21 -24.99 5.14
CA ASP A 951 9.23 -24.75 4.11
C ASP A 951 9.74 -23.61 3.21
N ALA A 952 9.20 -23.47 2.01
CA ALA A 952 9.48 -22.32 1.19
C ALA A 952 8.14 -21.75 0.74
N ALA A 953 8.00 -20.43 0.85
CA ALA A 953 6.82 -19.73 0.40
C ALA A 953 7.07 -19.07 -0.95
N PRO A 954 6.05 -18.95 -1.82
CA PRO A 954 6.12 -18.11 -3.00
C PRO A 954 6.42 -16.65 -2.62
N ASP A 955 7.15 -15.93 -3.47
CA ASP A 955 7.28 -14.48 -3.37
C ASP A 955 6.00 -13.79 -3.85
N GLY A 956 5.42 -12.92 -3.01
CA GLY A 956 4.22 -12.15 -3.35
C GLY A 956 4.45 -11.13 -4.48
N LEU A 957 5.70 -10.76 -4.77
CA LEU A 957 6.05 -9.82 -5.83
C LEU A 957 6.39 -10.51 -7.17
N VAL A 958 6.85 -11.76 -7.14
CA VAL A 958 7.14 -12.58 -8.33
C VAL A 958 6.64 -14.01 -8.11
N PRO A 959 5.45 -14.36 -8.64
CA PRO A 959 4.77 -15.63 -8.34
C PRO A 959 5.51 -16.91 -8.74
N SER A 960 6.62 -16.81 -9.48
CA SER A 960 7.44 -17.95 -9.92
C SER A 960 8.64 -18.27 -9.02
N GLU A 961 8.83 -17.50 -7.96
CA GLU A 961 9.98 -17.62 -7.08
C GLU A 961 9.59 -18.01 -5.65
N PHE A 962 10.48 -18.74 -4.99
CA PHE A 962 10.32 -19.28 -3.64
C PHE A 962 11.43 -18.76 -2.73
N ARG A 963 11.03 -18.47 -1.50
CA ARG A 963 11.93 -18.02 -0.43
C ARG A 963 11.83 -18.93 0.77
N ALA A 964 12.96 -19.14 1.43
CA ALA A 964 13.04 -19.82 2.70
C ALA A 964 14.21 -19.26 3.48
N THR A 965 14.11 -19.09 4.79
CA THR A 965 15.26 -18.68 5.61
C THR A 965 15.56 -19.72 6.68
N TRP A 966 16.83 -19.79 7.09
CA TRP A 966 17.27 -20.62 8.20
C TRP A 966 17.97 -19.79 9.27
N ASN A 967 17.37 -19.75 10.45
CA ASN A 967 17.89 -19.09 11.66
C ASN A 967 18.83 -20.00 12.49
N ALA A 968 19.49 -20.97 11.84
CA ALA A 968 20.35 -21.96 12.49
C ALA A 968 19.65 -22.87 13.52
N ARG A 969 18.32 -23.00 13.50
CA ARG A 969 17.62 -23.98 14.35
C ARG A 969 17.56 -25.37 13.74
N THR A 970 17.61 -26.39 14.58
CA THR A 970 17.36 -27.79 14.22
C THR A 970 15.85 -28.09 14.20
N ASP A 971 15.44 -29.24 13.66
CA ASP A 971 14.03 -29.67 13.64
C ASP A 971 13.45 -29.86 15.06
N ASP A 972 14.29 -30.19 16.06
CA ASP A 972 13.90 -30.31 17.47
C ASP A 972 13.84 -28.96 18.21
N GLY A 973 14.02 -27.84 17.50
CA GLY A 973 13.97 -26.48 18.04
C GLY A 973 15.27 -26.01 18.71
N GLY A 974 16.27 -26.90 18.84
CA GLY A 974 17.62 -26.56 19.28
C GLY A 974 18.36 -25.65 18.30
N LEU A 975 19.57 -25.22 18.67
CA LEU A 975 20.44 -24.44 17.78
C LEU A 975 21.55 -25.33 17.20
N ALA A 976 21.71 -25.31 15.88
CA ALA A 976 22.76 -26.01 15.16
C ALA A 976 24.17 -25.51 15.56
N SER A 977 25.13 -26.42 15.62
CA SER A 977 26.53 -26.13 15.93
C SER A 977 27.21 -25.28 14.85
N SER A 978 28.28 -24.57 15.16
CA SER A 978 29.11 -23.96 14.12
C SER A 978 29.67 -25.03 13.18
N GLY A 979 29.71 -24.75 11.89
CA GLY A 979 30.20 -25.71 10.91
C GLY A 979 29.72 -25.46 9.49
N ILE A 980 30.03 -26.42 8.63
CA ILE A 980 29.58 -26.45 7.24
C ILE A 980 28.30 -27.29 7.17
N TYR A 981 27.32 -26.78 6.44
CA TYR A 981 26.04 -27.38 6.17
C TYR A 981 25.77 -27.39 4.67
N PHE A 982 24.83 -28.20 4.22
CA PHE A 982 24.37 -28.25 2.85
C PHE A 982 22.85 -28.09 2.82
N ALA A 983 22.37 -26.98 2.28
CA ALA A 983 20.97 -26.77 1.98
C ALA A 983 20.66 -27.43 0.63
N LYS A 984 19.66 -28.30 0.58
CA LYS A 984 19.23 -29.03 -0.61
C LYS A 984 17.78 -28.70 -0.88
N VAL A 985 17.47 -28.30 -2.10
CA VAL A 985 16.10 -28.15 -2.59
C VAL A 985 15.82 -29.22 -3.66
N ASP A 986 14.63 -29.81 -3.56
CA ASP A 986 14.08 -30.72 -4.56
C ASP A 986 12.77 -30.11 -5.08
N ILE A 987 12.73 -29.70 -6.35
CA ILE A 987 11.57 -29.05 -6.96
C ILE A 987 11.34 -29.57 -8.38
N LEU A 988 10.11 -30.02 -8.65
CA LEU A 988 9.68 -30.59 -9.94
C LEU A 988 10.66 -31.63 -10.52
N GLY A 989 11.16 -32.52 -9.66
CA GLY A 989 12.09 -33.58 -10.05
C GLY A 989 13.54 -33.16 -10.28
N GLN A 990 13.89 -31.88 -10.05
CA GLN A 990 15.26 -31.36 -10.07
C GLN A 990 15.77 -31.13 -8.66
N THR A 991 17.09 -31.29 -8.48
CA THR A 991 17.76 -31.16 -7.20
C THR A 991 18.89 -30.15 -7.30
N GLN A 992 18.97 -29.20 -6.36
CA GLN A 992 20.10 -28.28 -6.23
C GLN A 992 20.58 -28.20 -4.79
N THR A 993 21.90 -28.09 -4.60
CA THR A 993 22.53 -28.01 -3.27
C THR A 993 23.36 -26.74 -3.15
N PHE A 994 23.32 -26.11 -1.99
CA PHE A 994 24.05 -24.90 -1.64
C PHE A 994 24.82 -25.13 -0.33
N ARG A 995 26.13 -24.85 -0.36
CA ARG A 995 26.98 -24.97 0.83
C ARG A 995 26.72 -23.78 1.74
N VAL A 996 26.43 -24.03 3.00
CA VAL A 996 26.16 -23.04 4.04
C VAL A 996 27.26 -23.11 5.10
N VAL A 997 27.75 -21.97 5.56
CA VAL A 997 28.75 -21.88 6.62
C VAL A 997 28.14 -21.12 7.79
N LEU A 998 27.98 -21.81 8.91
CA LEU A 998 27.45 -21.26 10.16
C LEU A 998 28.60 -21.00 11.14
N LEU A 999 28.74 -19.74 11.56
CA LEU A 999 29.72 -19.31 12.55
C LEU A 999 28.98 -18.94 13.85
N ARG A 1000 29.48 -19.39 14.99
CA ARG A 1000 29.08 -18.85 16.31
C ARG A 1000 30.23 -18.07 16.88
#